data_AF-A0A7W9SL74-F1
#
_entry.id   AF-A0A7W9SL74-F1
#
_cell.length_a   1.000
_cell.length_b   1.000
_cell.length_c   1.000
_cell.angle_alpha   90.00
_cell.angle_beta   90.00
_cell.angle_gamma   90.00
#
_symmetry.space_group_name_H-M   'P 1'
#
loop_
_entity.id
_entity.type
_entity.pdbx_description
1 polymer ?
#
loop_
_entity_poly.entity_id
_entity_poly.type
_entity_poly.pdbx_seq_one_letter_code
_entity_poly.pdbx_strand_id
1 'polypeptide(L)'
;MTSIPAQTKPNPEVQALLDRALDAQRQRNFPEALRLLQSALTQARSQKDRSSEVVTLSYLGFVLMNQGRPQEAEDNYQKALTLYQERKDRAGEANTLGNLGILSLNQGLFPKALAYYQQVLPLFRDLGNKNGEGATLTNIGIVYTQLGKPDKALETYLQALPVHQATGNKNFEANTLGNISNLYSTLGEPAKALKYLEQTIALKKSIGDTESEGDIQRLLGEIYSEAGQPLKALEAFEKALVLCRTRSNLYGEAASLHGLATLQSALGQFPQALSNFQQSLLLHRGIGDKSGEANTVQGIGNVYLRLSQPAKAKEFFGQALTLYQAIQQRSGEANTLNSLGTLHQALGEHAAALRTYEKALTVYRAMGSKNGEGNTLRNIGATYHAQANFAKARTYFESALRLLRASGRTALEADVLASLGAVAANTKQVEKALTLLEQARNLYQSVGSRKGEADVLYTLGIVLRNSRKYSQALPYFQKAVAFYESQRTQLGGYTEAKSALLTANLTAYYHYLELLLHLRQGEEAFALAQKTKARGLLDLLAAGRVELSGSLTPEERAQEQDLKQQANFINAQMVREGVENEVGAKKRYAALKEELIKTERALQTLTDTLYSRHPEFAQKRAAKTANLADIAKLLPVDTALLDYIVLSQEKLALFVVTSKGVNAFILPIVYKSLVSKATALRSACADPRKDYKPLATELHKLLLAPAAKQLTGVKRLVICPDGALWDVPFQALLMNGQFLAQRYEISYAYSATGVQAALTVKADRKQPTQTLLAIANPDFGSTKRFGDLDNLPGQRPIDTPSRPIDTPSRPIDTPSRPIDTPSRPIDTPSRPIDTPSRPIDTPSRPIDSPSRAFDSVSRGKAIVALPGTQREADALKKLFPTATLMTGSAAQEGRAKLEASKYKYLHFATHGFFNDASPLLSSLVLAQPSSGSKDDGFLTAREIFDLDLSAEMVVLSACNTARGVQRTGDGVIGLTWALFVAGCPTQVVSQWAVDDASTATLMAGFYSNLATKKQGKGAALRQAALTLLQSQKHAHPYYWAPFVLMGDWR
;
A
#
# COMPACT_ATOMS: atom_id res chain seq x y z
N MET A 1 -10.94 -30.01 -32.36
CA MET A 1 -10.84 -30.46 -33.76
C MET A 1 -11.98 -31.43 -34.02
N THR A 2 -13.00 -31.00 -34.76
CA THR A 2 -14.06 -31.88 -35.26
C THR A 2 -13.71 -32.26 -36.70
N SER A 3 -13.40 -33.53 -36.93
CA SER A 3 -13.35 -34.10 -38.27
C SER A 3 -14.74 -33.97 -38.92
N ILE A 4 -14.80 -33.36 -40.10
CA ILE A 4 -16.02 -33.29 -40.91
C ILE A 4 -16.27 -34.68 -41.49
N PRO A 5 -17.36 -35.40 -41.15
CA PRO A 5 -17.70 -36.64 -41.83
C PRO A 5 -18.29 -36.33 -43.20
N ALA A 6 -17.79 -37.06 -44.19
CA ALA A 6 -18.10 -36.94 -45.60
C ALA A 6 -19.57 -37.30 -45.91
N GLN A 7 -20.31 -36.39 -46.54
CA GLN A 7 -21.43 -36.75 -47.41
C GLN A 7 -21.70 -35.80 -48.58
N THR A 8 -20.96 -34.69 -48.70
CA THR A 8 -20.87 -33.89 -49.93
C THR A 8 -19.41 -33.75 -50.33
N LYS A 9 -18.85 -34.76 -51.01
CA LYS A 9 -17.48 -34.64 -51.53
C LYS A 9 -17.47 -33.52 -52.59
N PRO A 10 -16.70 -32.44 -52.41
CA PRO A 10 -16.56 -31.42 -53.43
C PRO A 10 -15.81 -31.99 -54.64
N ASN A 11 -15.91 -31.29 -55.77
CA ASN A 11 -15.13 -31.60 -56.97
C ASN A 11 -13.65 -31.77 -56.60
N PRO A 12 -12.94 -32.84 -57.05
CA PRO A 12 -11.52 -33.05 -56.78
C PRO A 12 -10.61 -31.84 -56.99
N GLU A 13 -10.89 -31.01 -58.00
CA GLU A 13 -10.12 -29.79 -58.27
C GLU A 13 -10.34 -28.72 -57.19
N VAL A 14 -11.58 -28.56 -56.72
CA VAL A 14 -11.91 -27.64 -55.63
C VAL A 14 -11.40 -28.21 -54.30
N GLN A 15 -11.49 -29.52 -54.08
CA GLN A 15 -10.94 -30.19 -52.90
C GLN A 15 -9.43 -29.93 -52.77
N ALA A 16 -8.66 -30.00 -53.86
CA ALA A 16 -7.24 -29.70 -53.85
C ALA A 16 -6.95 -28.25 -53.43
N LEU A 17 -7.79 -27.28 -53.82
CA LEU A 17 -7.68 -25.89 -53.36
C LEU A 17 -8.06 -25.75 -51.88
N LEU A 18 -9.08 -26.47 -51.42
CA LEU A 18 -9.47 -26.49 -50.00
C LEU A 18 -8.38 -27.09 -49.11
N ASP A 19 -7.75 -28.19 -49.52
CA ASP A 19 -6.68 -28.84 -48.76
C ASP A 19 -5.46 -27.91 -48.64
N ARG A 20 -5.06 -27.25 -49.75
CA ARG A 20 -4.00 -26.23 -49.73
C ARG A 20 -4.36 -25.04 -48.85
N ALA A 21 -5.62 -24.61 -48.86
CA ALA A 21 -6.08 -23.53 -47.99
C ALA A 21 -6.02 -23.92 -46.51
N LEU A 22 -6.35 -25.18 -46.18
CA LEU A 22 -6.22 -25.72 -44.83
C LEU A 22 -4.78 -25.83 -44.38
N ASP A 23 -3.86 -26.24 -45.25
CA ASP A 23 -2.43 -26.26 -44.94
C ASP A 23 -1.88 -24.85 -44.73
N ALA A 24 -2.25 -23.89 -45.59
CA ALA A 24 -1.91 -22.48 -45.39
C ALA A 24 -2.46 -21.94 -44.06
N GLN A 25 -3.69 -22.33 -43.69
CA GLN A 25 -4.30 -21.96 -42.40
C GLN A 25 -3.57 -22.61 -41.21
N ARG A 26 -3.17 -23.88 -41.30
CA ARG A 26 -2.36 -24.56 -40.26
C ARG A 26 -1.01 -23.88 -40.06
N GLN A 27 -0.42 -23.37 -41.13
CA GLN A 27 0.80 -22.57 -41.12
C GLN A 27 0.57 -21.10 -40.69
N ARG A 28 -0.66 -20.73 -40.31
CA ARG A 28 -1.09 -19.34 -40.01
C ARG A 28 -0.85 -18.35 -41.17
N ASN A 29 -0.70 -18.83 -42.39
CA ASN A 29 -0.67 -18.01 -43.60
C ASN A 29 -2.10 -17.69 -44.07
N PHE A 30 -2.74 -16.86 -43.26
CA PHE A 30 -4.11 -16.41 -43.41
C PHE A 30 -4.43 -15.70 -44.75
N PRO A 31 -3.55 -14.84 -45.30
CA PRO A 31 -3.76 -14.24 -46.63
C PRO A 31 -3.81 -15.28 -47.75
N GLU A 32 -2.89 -16.25 -47.75
CA GLU A 32 -2.86 -17.31 -48.76
C GLU A 32 -4.06 -18.24 -48.64
N ALA A 33 -4.45 -18.60 -47.40
CA ALA A 33 -5.65 -19.40 -47.15
C ALA A 33 -6.91 -18.72 -47.72
N LEU A 34 -7.09 -17.41 -47.50
CA LEU A 34 -8.22 -16.67 -48.07
C LEU A 34 -8.17 -16.61 -49.59
N ARG A 35 -7.00 -16.36 -50.19
CA ARG A 35 -6.83 -16.32 -51.64
C ARG A 35 -7.21 -17.66 -52.27
N LEU A 36 -6.76 -18.77 -51.69
CA LEU A 36 -7.09 -20.13 -52.14
C LEU A 36 -8.58 -20.44 -51.99
N LEU A 37 -9.20 -20.04 -50.87
CA LEU A 37 -10.64 -20.21 -50.65
C LEU A 37 -11.49 -19.34 -51.60
N GLN A 38 -11.06 -18.13 -51.93
CA GLN A 38 -11.74 -17.27 -52.92
C GLN A 38 -11.64 -17.87 -54.34
N SER A 39 -10.48 -18.44 -54.68
CA SER A 39 -10.29 -19.18 -55.94
C SER A 39 -11.19 -20.41 -56.00
N ALA A 40 -11.24 -21.20 -54.93
CA ALA A 40 -12.11 -22.37 -54.79
C ALA A 40 -13.60 -22.00 -54.95
N LEU A 41 -14.01 -20.88 -54.36
CA LEU A 41 -15.40 -20.41 -54.43
C LEU A 41 -15.76 -19.98 -55.86
N THR A 42 -14.85 -19.30 -56.55
CA THR A 42 -15.05 -18.85 -57.93
C THR A 42 -15.16 -20.04 -58.89
N GLN A 43 -14.31 -21.05 -58.71
CA GLN A 43 -14.34 -22.28 -59.50
C GLN A 43 -15.59 -23.11 -59.24
N ALA A 44 -16.00 -23.27 -57.97
CA ALA A 44 -17.25 -23.95 -57.63
C ALA A 44 -18.46 -23.28 -58.29
N ARG A 45 -18.51 -21.94 -58.31
CA ARG A 45 -19.59 -21.18 -58.96
C ARG A 45 -19.58 -21.28 -60.48
N SER A 46 -18.42 -21.20 -61.13
CA SER A 46 -18.33 -21.31 -62.59
C SER A 46 -18.73 -22.69 -63.09
N GLN A 47 -18.43 -23.73 -62.31
CA GLN A 47 -18.81 -25.11 -62.57
C GLN A 47 -20.26 -25.44 -62.13
N LYS A 48 -20.98 -24.47 -61.55
CA LYS A 48 -22.30 -24.67 -60.93
C LYS A 48 -22.32 -25.81 -59.89
N ASP A 49 -21.17 -26.12 -59.30
CA ASP A 49 -21.05 -27.13 -58.25
C ASP A 49 -21.47 -26.54 -56.91
N ARG A 50 -22.77 -26.66 -56.64
CA ARG A 50 -23.35 -26.23 -55.37
C ARG A 50 -22.71 -26.94 -54.17
N SER A 51 -22.16 -28.15 -54.31
CA SER A 51 -21.59 -28.91 -53.17
C SER A 51 -20.27 -28.30 -52.73
N SER A 52 -19.42 -28.02 -53.70
CA SER A 52 -18.17 -27.30 -53.48
C SER A 52 -18.41 -25.86 -53.01
N GLU A 53 -19.46 -25.19 -53.51
CA GLU A 53 -19.79 -23.82 -53.10
C GLU A 53 -20.09 -23.73 -51.60
N VAL A 54 -20.98 -24.58 -51.07
CA VAL A 54 -21.38 -24.49 -49.65
C VAL A 54 -20.22 -24.82 -48.71
N VAL A 55 -19.44 -25.85 -49.04
CA VAL A 55 -18.26 -26.25 -48.25
C VAL A 55 -17.23 -25.12 -48.23
N THR A 56 -16.98 -24.48 -49.38
CA THR A 56 -16.02 -23.37 -49.47
C THR A 56 -16.47 -22.14 -48.69
N LEU A 57 -17.77 -21.80 -48.72
CA LEU A 57 -18.33 -20.71 -47.91
C LEU A 57 -18.17 -20.98 -46.40
N SER A 58 -18.34 -22.23 -45.97
CA SER A 58 -18.15 -22.63 -44.57
C SER A 58 -16.68 -22.49 -44.13
N TYR A 59 -15.73 -22.87 -44.99
CA TYR A 59 -14.31 -22.67 -44.73
C TYR A 59 -13.90 -21.19 -44.75
N LEU A 60 -14.45 -20.39 -45.66
CA LEU A 60 -14.27 -18.93 -45.65
C LEU A 60 -14.75 -18.34 -44.33
N GLY A 61 -15.95 -18.71 -43.87
CA GLY A 61 -16.47 -18.30 -42.56
C GLY A 61 -15.50 -18.63 -41.43
N PHE A 62 -14.96 -19.84 -41.41
CA PHE A 62 -14.02 -20.29 -40.38
C PHE A 62 -12.69 -19.53 -40.39
N VAL A 63 -12.10 -19.32 -41.57
CA VAL A 63 -10.83 -18.59 -41.70
C VAL A 63 -11.02 -17.11 -41.36
N LEU A 64 -12.10 -16.48 -41.80
CA LEU A 64 -12.43 -15.09 -41.50
C LEU A 64 -12.68 -14.88 -40.00
N MET A 65 -13.34 -15.83 -39.34
CA MET A 65 -13.53 -15.82 -37.88
C MET A 65 -12.16 -15.82 -37.16
N ASN A 66 -11.24 -16.69 -37.56
CA ASN A 66 -9.90 -16.78 -36.96
C ASN A 66 -9.00 -15.57 -37.25
N GLN A 67 -9.31 -14.78 -38.29
CA GLN A 67 -8.65 -13.50 -38.58
C GLN A 67 -9.25 -12.30 -37.85
N GLY A 68 -10.28 -12.50 -37.02
CA GLY A 68 -10.96 -11.39 -36.34
C GLY A 68 -11.81 -10.54 -37.29
N ARG A 69 -12.35 -11.14 -38.37
CA ARG A 69 -13.29 -10.51 -39.32
C ARG A 69 -14.69 -11.11 -39.15
N PRO A 70 -15.35 -10.89 -38.01
CA PRO A 70 -16.52 -11.68 -37.63
C PRO A 70 -17.77 -11.36 -38.46
N GLN A 71 -17.91 -10.13 -38.97
CA GLN A 71 -19.05 -9.79 -39.83
C GLN A 71 -19.00 -10.52 -41.17
N GLU A 72 -17.82 -10.57 -41.78
CA GLU A 72 -17.63 -11.29 -43.05
C GLU A 72 -17.73 -12.81 -42.84
N ALA A 73 -17.29 -13.30 -41.67
CA ALA A 73 -17.50 -14.69 -41.29
C ALA A 73 -18.99 -15.02 -41.18
N GLU A 74 -19.77 -14.15 -40.51
CA GLU A 74 -21.22 -14.30 -40.38
C GLU A 74 -21.90 -14.31 -41.74
N ASP A 75 -21.56 -13.38 -42.64
CA ASP A 75 -22.14 -13.31 -43.97
C ASP A 75 -21.89 -14.60 -44.79
N ASN A 76 -20.68 -15.16 -44.69
CA ASN A 76 -20.33 -16.41 -45.38
C ASN A 76 -21.04 -17.61 -44.76
N TYR A 77 -21.13 -17.69 -43.43
CA TYR A 77 -21.89 -18.74 -42.76
C TYR A 77 -23.39 -18.66 -43.03
N GLN A 78 -23.97 -17.46 -43.10
CA GLN A 78 -25.38 -17.29 -43.41
C GLN A 78 -25.71 -17.70 -44.84
N LYS A 79 -24.82 -17.38 -45.80
CA LYS A 79 -24.92 -17.88 -47.19
C LYS A 79 -24.79 -19.40 -47.25
N ALA A 80 -23.84 -19.98 -46.51
CA ALA A 80 -23.68 -21.43 -46.44
C ALA A 80 -24.92 -22.11 -45.84
N LEU A 81 -25.49 -21.54 -44.78
CA LEU A 81 -26.68 -22.05 -44.11
C LEU A 81 -27.88 -22.12 -45.05
N THR A 82 -28.18 -21.04 -45.79
CA THR A 82 -29.26 -21.02 -46.78
C THR A 82 -29.09 -22.12 -47.82
N LEU A 83 -27.88 -22.30 -48.35
CA LEU A 83 -27.62 -23.33 -49.36
C LEU A 83 -27.70 -24.75 -48.77
N TYR A 84 -27.27 -24.99 -47.53
CA TYR A 84 -27.46 -26.29 -46.87
C TYR A 84 -28.94 -26.61 -46.65
N GLN A 85 -29.76 -25.61 -46.30
CA GLN A 85 -31.21 -25.75 -46.13
C GLN A 85 -31.93 -26.03 -47.45
N GLU A 86 -31.60 -25.30 -48.53
CA GLU A 86 -32.15 -25.54 -49.88
C GLU A 86 -31.85 -26.97 -50.36
N ARG A 87 -30.65 -27.48 -50.01
CA ARG A 87 -30.21 -28.85 -50.32
C ARG A 87 -30.76 -29.91 -49.38
N LYS A 88 -31.45 -29.52 -48.31
CA LYS A 88 -31.93 -30.39 -47.23
C LYS A 88 -30.80 -31.21 -46.57
N ASP A 89 -29.58 -30.67 -46.55
CA ASP A 89 -28.43 -31.27 -45.87
C ASP A 89 -28.45 -30.90 -44.39
N ARG A 90 -29.09 -31.76 -43.59
CA ARG A 90 -29.25 -31.55 -42.15
C ARG A 90 -27.91 -31.54 -41.38
N ALA A 91 -26.89 -32.25 -41.86
CA ALA A 91 -25.59 -32.30 -41.20
C ALA A 91 -24.81 -31.00 -41.43
N GLY A 92 -24.81 -30.50 -42.67
CA GLY A 92 -24.25 -29.18 -43.02
C GLY A 92 -24.97 -28.03 -42.31
N GLU A 93 -26.31 -28.09 -42.24
CA GLU A 93 -27.14 -27.14 -41.51
C GLU A 93 -26.77 -27.08 -40.02
N ALA A 94 -26.74 -28.23 -39.34
CA ALA A 94 -26.41 -28.31 -37.91
C ALA A 94 -25.00 -27.77 -37.61
N ASN A 95 -24.00 -28.13 -38.41
CA ASN A 95 -22.63 -27.66 -38.23
C ASN A 95 -22.50 -26.14 -38.47
N THR A 96 -23.21 -25.61 -39.48
CA THR A 96 -23.15 -24.17 -39.81
C THR A 96 -23.84 -23.33 -38.73
N LEU A 97 -25.01 -23.76 -38.25
CA LEU A 97 -25.68 -23.13 -37.11
C LEU A 97 -24.80 -23.22 -35.84
N GLY A 98 -24.11 -24.33 -35.62
CA GLY A 98 -23.16 -24.47 -34.50
C GLY A 98 -22.01 -23.45 -34.57
N ASN A 99 -21.45 -23.25 -35.76
CA ASN A 99 -20.40 -22.25 -36.00
C ASN A 99 -20.92 -20.81 -35.84
N LEU A 100 -22.13 -20.51 -36.33
CA LEU A 100 -22.81 -19.22 -36.07
C LEU A 100 -23.05 -18.98 -34.58
N GLY A 101 -23.37 -20.05 -33.83
CA GLY A 101 -23.46 -20.05 -32.38
C GLY A 101 -22.12 -19.69 -31.71
N ILE A 102 -21.02 -20.33 -32.14
CA ILE A 102 -19.65 -20.03 -31.64
C ILE A 102 -19.24 -18.60 -31.98
N LEU A 103 -19.48 -18.16 -33.20
CA LEU A 103 -19.19 -16.80 -33.64
C LEU A 103 -19.94 -15.77 -32.78
N SER A 104 -21.25 -15.99 -32.57
CA SER A 104 -22.07 -15.14 -31.72
C SER A 104 -21.61 -15.17 -30.26
N LEU A 105 -21.19 -16.33 -29.75
CA LEU A 105 -20.64 -16.49 -28.40
C LEU A 105 -19.34 -15.68 -28.24
N ASN A 106 -18.42 -15.78 -29.20
CA ASN A 106 -17.15 -15.05 -29.22
C ASN A 106 -17.34 -13.52 -29.34
N GLN A 107 -18.42 -13.08 -30.01
CA GLN A 107 -18.82 -11.67 -30.07
C GLN A 107 -19.53 -11.19 -28.79
N GLY A 108 -19.81 -12.07 -27.82
CA GLY A 108 -20.58 -11.72 -26.62
C GLY A 108 -22.09 -11.59 -26.83
N LEU A 109 -22.61 -11.97 -28.02
CA LEU A 109 -24.03 -11.93 -28.36
C LEU A 109 -24.76 -13.17 -27.82
N PHE A 110 -24.74 -13.34 -26.49
CA PHE A 110 -25.20 -14.56 -25.82
C PHE A 110 -26.65 -14.99 -26.13
N PRO A 111 -27.65 -14.09 -26.23
CA PRO A 111 -29.01 -14.50 -26.63
C PRO A 111 -29.08 -15.04 -28.07
N LYS A 112 -28.30 -14.47 -28.99
CA LYS A 112 -28.21 -14.91 -30.38
C LYS A 112 -27.51 -16.28 -30.46
N ALA A 113 -26.41 -16.44 -29.73
CA ALA A 113 -25.72 -17.73 -29.59
C ALA A 113 -26.64 -18.82 -29.04
N LEU A 114 -27.43 -18.50 -27.99
CA LEU A 114 -28.40 -19.44 -27.41
C LEU A 114 -29.45 -19.87 -28.45
N ALA A 115 -29.98 -18.92 -29.23
CA ALA A 115 -30.97 -19.21 -30.27
C ALA A 115 -30.41 -20.15 -31.36
N TYR A 116 -29.16 -19.96 -31.77
CA TYR A 116 -28.50 -20.87 -32.71
C TYR A 116 -28.29 -22.27 -32.10
N TYR A 117 -27.77 -22.37 -30.88
CA TYR A 117 -27.55 -23.68 -30.24
C TYR A 117 -28.85 -24.42 -29.93
N GLN A 118 -29.94 -23.71 -29.63
CA GLN A 118 -31.27 -24.31 -29.45
C GLN A 118 -31.84 -24.89 -30.75
N GLN A 119 -31.48 -24.33 -31.91
CA GLN A 119 -31.82 -24.90 -33.23
C GLN A 119 -30.95 -26.12 -33.58
N VAL A 120 -29.67 -26.09 -33.19
CA VAL A 120 -28.70 -27.18 -33.46
C VAL A 120 -29.00 -28.45 -32.67
N LEU A 121 -29.37 -28.32 -31.40
CA LEU A 121 -29.51 -29.44 -30.48
C LEU A 121 -30.48 -30.54 -30.99
N PRO A 122 -31.70 -30.26 -31.49
CA PRO A 122 -32.57 -31.28 -32.05
C PRO A 122 -31.99 -31.90 -33.34
N LEU A 123 -31.30 -31.13 -34.18
CA LEU A 123 -30.69 -31.66 -35.40
C LEU A 123 -29.61 -32.70 -35.09
N PHE A 124 -28.72 -32.45 -34.12
CA PHE A 124 -27.72 -33.45 -33.74
C PHE A 124 -28.32 -34.68 -33.05
N ARG A 125 -29.42 -34.53 -32.32
CA ARG A 125 -30.16 -35.66 -31.74
C ARG A 125 -30.78 -36.53 -32.84
N ASP A 126 -31.45 -35.93 -33.81
CA ASP A 126 -32.05 -36.62 -34.96
C ASP A 126 -31.00 -37.35 -35.80
N LEU A 127 -29.82 -36.74 -35.98
CA LEU A 127 -28.69 -37.33 -36.71
C LEU A 127 -27.94 -38.42 -35.91
N GLY A 128 -28.30 -38.66 -34.64
CA GLY A 128 -27.57 -39.58 -33.75
C GLY A 128 -26.14 -39.12 -33.43
N ASN A 129 -25.78 -37.86 -33.71
CA ASN A 129 -24.44 -37.32 -33.49
C ASN A 129 -24.24 -36.95 -32.02
N LYS A 130 -23.90 -37.94 -31.19
CA LYS A 130 -23.69 -37.75 -29.74
C LYS A 130 -22.56 -36.78 -29.39
N ASN A 131 -21.49 -36.74 -30.19
CA ASN A 131 -20.42 -35.76 -29.99
C ASN A 131 -20.90 -34.32 -30.23
N GLY A 132 -21.70 -34.10 -31.28
CA GLY A 132 -22.32 -32.80 -31.58
C GLY A 132 -23.36 -32.40 -30.52
N GLU A 133 -24.18 -33.34 -30.06
CA GLU A 133 -25.13 -33.15 -28.96
C GLU A 133 -24.40 -32.69 -27.68
N GLY A 134 -23.39 -33.45 -27.24
CA GLY A 134 -22.63 -33.13 -26.04
C GLY A 134 -21.91 -31.79 -26.13
N ALA A 135 -21.26 -31.48 -27.26
CA ALA A 135 -20.57 -30.20 -27.46
C ALA A 135 -21.55 -29.02 -27.47
N THR A 136 -22.72 -29.19 -28.08
CA THR A 136 -23.78 -28.15 -28.08
C THR A 136 -24.32 -27.90 -26.68
N LEU A 137 -24.55 -28.94 -25.89
CA LEU A 137 -24.95 -28.82 -24.48
C LEU A 137 -23.89 -28.09 -23.65
N THR A 138 -22.60 -28.43 -23.82
CA THR A 138 -21.51 -27.71 -23.16
C THR A 138 -21.52 -26.22 -23.54
N ASN A 139 -21.70 -25.87 -24.81
CA ASN A 139 -21.76 -24.47 -25.25
C ASN A 139 -23.00 -23.72 -24.74
N ILE A 140 -24.17 -24.38 -24.68
CA ILE A 140 -25.37 -23.82 -24.04
C ILE A 140 -25.11 -23.52 -22.56
N GLY A 141 -24.41 -24.43 -21.86
CA GLY A 141 -23.97 -24.19 -20.48
C GLY A 141 -23.07 -22.95 -20.34
N ILE A 142 -22.13 -22.76 -21.28
CA ILE A 142 -21.26 -21.56 -21.31
C ILE A 142 -22.12 -20.30 -21.52
N VAL A 143 -23.05 -20.34 -22.47
CA VAL A 143 -23.97 -19.21 -22.74
C VAL A 143 -24.80 -18.88 -21.50
N TYR A 144 -25.34 -19.88 -20.80
CA TYR A 144 -26.08 -19.62 -19.56
C TYR A 144 -25.20 -19.07 -18.43
N THR A 145 -23.93 -19.50 -18.36
CA THR A 145 -22.95 -18.95 -17.42
C THR A 145 -22.76 -17.44 -17.69
N GLN A 146 -22.55 -17.06 -18.96
CA GLN A 146 -22.36 -15.67 -19.37
C GLN A 146 -23.63 -14.81 -19.22
N LEU A 147 -24.82 -15.41 -19.39
CA LEU A 147 -26.10 -14.77 -19.12
C LEU A 147 -26.41 -14.62 -17.62
N GLY A 148 -25.55 -15.12 -16.72
CA GLY A 148 -25.79 -15.07 -15.28
C GLY A 148 -26.91 -15.98 -14.80
N LYS A 149 -27.13 -17.12 -15.48
CA LYS A 149 -28.13 -18.16 -15.16
C LYS A 149 -27.44 -19.45 -14.69
N PRO A 150 -26.79 -19.45 -13.51
CA PRO A 150 -25.93 -20.53 -13.05
C PRO A 150 -26.67 -21.88 -12.91
N ASP A 151 -27.93 -21.87 -12.45
CA ASP A 151 -28.70 -23.11 -12.27
C ASP A 151 -28.93 -23.83 -13.61
N LYS A 152 -29.32 -23.07 -14.65
CA LYS A 152 -29.49 -23.59 -16.00
C LYS A 152 -28.17 -24.03 -16.61
N ALA A 153 -27.09 -23.29 -16.34
CA ALA A 153 -25.76 -23.65 -16.80
C ALA A 153 -25.33 -25.00 -16.22
N LEU A 154 -25.45 -25.17 -14.90
CA LEU A 154 -25.10 -26.41 -14.22
C LEU A 154 -25.96 -27.57 -14.68
N GLU A 155 -27.29 -27.39 -14.78
CA GLU A 155 -28.20 -28.40 -15.32
C GLU A 155 -27.76 -28.86 -16.71
N THR A 156 -27.44 -27.92 -17.60
CA THR A 156 -27.04 -28.23 -18.98
C THR A 156 -25.66 -28.92 -19.02
N TYR A 157 -24.70 -28.49 -18.21
CA TYR A 157 -23.39 -29.17 -18.13
C TYR A 157 -23.53 -30.59 -17.61
N LEU A 158 -24.40 -30.82 -16.61
CA LEU A 158 -24.69 -32.15 -16.08
C LEU A 158 -25.43 -33.04 -17.09
N GLN A 159 -26.18 -32.48 -18.03
CA GLN A 159 -26.72 -33.22 -19.17
C GLN A 159 -25.62 -33.59 -20.20
N ALA A 160 -24.60 -32.74 -20.39
CA ALA A 160 -23.52 -32.97 -21.35
C ALA A 160 -22.54 -34.06 -20.90
N LEU A 161 -22.22 -34.14 -19.60
CA LEU A 161 -21.26 -35.11 -19.05
C LEU A 161 -21.53 -36.57 -19.42
N PRO A 162 -22.73 -37.14 -19.18
CA PRO A 162 -23.00 -38.54 -19.51
C PRO A 162 -22.93 -38.80 -21.01
N VAL A 163 -23.20 -37.80 -21.86
CA VAL A 163 -23.04 -37.91 -23.32
C VAL A 163 -21.56 -38.06 -23.69
N HIS A 164 -20.68 -37.22 -23.14
CA HIS A 164 -19.23 -37.30 -23.39
C HIS A 164 -18.60 -38.59 -22.84
N GLN A 165 -19.09 -39.06 -21.68
CA GLN A 165 -18.67 -40.33 -21.09
C GLN A 165 -19.09 -41.52 -21.95
N ALA A 166 -20.33 -41.53 -22.45
CA ALA A 166 -20.83 -42.59 -23.33
C ALA A 166 -20.10 -42.64 -24.69
N THR A 167 -19.63 -41.49 -25.21
CA THR A 167 -18.82 -41.45 -26.45
C THR A 167 -17.33 -41.72 -26.20
N GLY A 168 -16.89 -41.85 -24.95
CA GLY A 168 -15.48 -42.01 -24.58
C GLY A 168 -14.61 -40.77 -24.86
N ASN A 169 -15.22 -39.61 -25.12
CA ASN A 169 -14.49 -38.40 -25.49
C ASN A 169 -13.98 -37.65 -24.25
N LYS A 170 -12.87 -38.16 -23.68
CA LYS A 170 -12.22 -37.61 -22.47
C LYS A 170 -11.85 -36.14 -22.59
N ASN A 171 -11.61 -35.63 -23.80
CA ASN A 171 -11.31 -34.22 -24.04
C ASN A 171 -12.52 -33.32 -23.75
N PHE A 172 -13.70 -33.66 -24.29
CA PHE A 172 -14.91 -32.90 -24.03
C PHE A 172 -15.44 -33.09 -22.60
N GLU A 173 -15.26 -34.28 -22.03
CA GLU A 173 -15.55 -34.53 -20.61
C GLU A 173 -14.73 -33.59 -19.72
N ALA A 174 -13.41 -33.56 -19.90
CA ALA A 174 -12.52 -32.68 -19.14
C ALA A 174 -12.87 -31.19 -19.32
N ASN A 175 -13.17 -30.75 -20.54
CA ASN A 175 -13.58 -29.35 -20.78
C ASN A 175 -14.89 -29.00 -20.07
N THR A 176 -15.85 -29.93 -20.03
CA THR A 176 -17.14 -29.73 -19.35
C THR A 176 -16.94 -29.67 -17.82
N LEU A 177 -16.12 -30.55 -17.26
CA LEU A 177 -15.75 -30.51 -15.84
C LEU A 177 -15.01 -29.22 -15.47
N GLY A 178 -14.10 -28.75 -16.32
CA GLY A 178 -13.40 -27.47 -16.13
C GLY A 178 -14.36 -26.28 -16.12
N ASN A 179 -15.38 -26.28 -17.00
CA ASN A 179 -16.42 -25.26 -17.00
C ASN A 179 -17.31 -25.31 -15.75
N ILE A 180 -17.62 -26.50 -15.24
CA ILE A 180 -18.34 -26.67 -13.96
C ILE A 180 -17.48 -26.14 -12.81
N SER A 181 -16.18 -26.45 -12.79
CA SER A 181 -15.24 -25.90 -11.82
C SER A 181 -15.24 -24.38 -11.82
N ASN A 182 -15.09 -23.76 -12.99
CA ASN A 182 -15.13 -22.31 -13.15
C ASN A 182 -16.48 -21.73 -12.68
N LEU A 183 -17.60 -22.38 -13.01
CA LEU A 183 -18.92 -21.97 -12.53
C LEU A 183 -18.98 -21.96 -11.00
N TYR A 184 -18.54 -23.02 -10.32
CA TYR A 184 -18.49 -23.05 -8.86
C TYR A 184 -17.54 -21.99 -8.27
N SER A 185 -16.43 -21.69 -8.94
CA SER A 185 -15.53 -20.59 -8.56
C SER A 185 -16.28 -19.25 -8.60
N THR A 186 -16.96 -18.93 -9.71
CA THR A 186 -17.75 -17.68 -9.82
C THR A 186 -18.91 -17.58 -8.81
N LEU A 187 -19.41 -18.72 -8.33
CA LEU A 187 -20.41 -18.82 -7.26
C LEU A 187 -19.81 -18.68 -5.86
N GLY A 188 -18.48 -18.66 -5.71
CA GLY A 188 -17.80 -18.57 -4.43
C GLY A 188 -17.84 -19.87 -3.64
N GLU A 189 -17.83 -21.01 -4.34
CA GLU A 189 -17.80 -22.35 -3.75
C GLU A 189 -16.47 -23.06 -4.07
N PRO A 190 -15.33 -22.57 -3.53
CA PRO A 190 -14.00 -23.01 -3.95
C PRO A 190 -13.74 -24.49 -3.68
N ALA A 191 -14.37 -25.08 -2.65
CA ALA A 191 -14.23 -26.51 -2.36
C ALA A 191 -14.86 -27.40 -3.46
N LYS A 192 -16.04 -27.02 -3.98
CA LYS A 192 -16.66 -27.73 -5.11
C LYS A 192 -15.88 -27.47 -6.39
N ALA A 193 -15.44 -26.23 -6.62
CA ALA A 193 -14.61 -25.88 -7.77
C ALA A 193 -13.35 -26.76 -7.82
N LEU A 194 -12.60 -26.84 -6.71
CA LEU A 194 -11.39 -27.64 -6.62
C LEU A 194 -11.64 -29.13 -6.93
N LYS A 195 -12.74 -29.70 -6.40
CA LYS A 195 -13.12 -31.10 -6.68
C LYS A 195 -13.30 -31.37 -8.18
N TYR A 196 -14.00 -30.49 -8.91
CA TYR A 196 -14.19 -30.65 -10.36
C TYR A 196 -12.90 -30.35 -11.14
N LEU A 197 -12.06 -29.43 -10.65
CA LEU A 197 -10.76 -29.14 -11.25
C LEU A 197 -9.80 -30.32 -11.12
N GLU A 198 -9.78 -31.01 -9.99
CA GLU A 198 -8.98 -32.22 -9.77
C GLU A 198 -9.35 -33.34 -10.77
N GLN A 199 -10.64 -33.54 -11.01
CA GLN A 199 -11.12 -34.47 -12.04
C GLN A 199 -10.68 -34.04 -13.45
N THR A 200 -10.76 -32.74 -13.74
CA THR A 200 -10.29 -32.16 -15.00
C THR A 200 -8.79 -32.42 -15.20
N ILE A 201 -7.97 -32.17 -14.17
CA ILE A 201 -6.53 -32.41 -14.18
C ILE A 201 -6.23 -33.89 -14.44
N ALA A 202 -6.91 -34.80 -13.74
CA ALA A 202 -6.72 -36.24 -13.91
C ALA A 202 -7.02 -36.69 -15.35
N LEU A 203 -8.12 -36.23 -15.94
CA LEU A 203 -8.48 -36.56 -17.32
C LEU A 203 -7.50 -35.96 -18.32
N LYS A 204 -7.15 -34.66 -18.20
CA LYS A 204 -6.20 -33.98 -19.09
C LYS A 204 -4.82 -34.63 -19.05
N LYS A 205 -4.36 -35.07 -17.87
CA LYS A 205 -3.12 -35.86 -17.73
C LYS A 205 -3.23 -37.22 -18.43
N SER A 206 -4.37 -37.91 -18.30
CA SER A 206 -4.57 -39.23 -18.91
C SER A 206 -4.53 -39.23 -20.44
N ILE A 207 -4.81 -38.08 -21.07
CA ILE A 207 -4.78 -37.91 -22.53
C ILE A 207 -3.53 -37.17 -23.02
N GLY A 208 -2.57 -36.88 -22.13
CA GLY A 208 -1.33 -36.18 -22.48
C GLY A 208 -1.52 -34.72 -22.90
N ASP A 209 -2.62 -34.07 -22.51
CA ASP A 209 -2.88 -32.66 -22.81
C ASP A 209 -1.99 -31.77 -21.95
N THR A 210 -0.77 -31.54 -22.45
CA THR A 210 0.15 -30.60 -21.83
C THR A 210 -0.28 -29.16 -22.10
N GLU A 211 -0.86 -28.85 -23.26
CA GLU A 211 -1.20 -27.48 -23.70
C GLU A 211 -2.08 -26.72 -22.70
N SER A 212 -3.10 -27.39 -22.14
CA SER A 212 -4.05 -26.80 -21.19
C SER A 212 -3.47 -26.54 -19.78
N GLU A 213 -2.26 -27.00 -19.47
CA GLU A 213 -1.69 -26.95 -18.12
C GLU A 213 -1.57 -25.51 -17.58
N GLY A 214 -1.21 -24.54 -18.43
CA GLY A 214 -1.12 -23.12 -18.03
C GLY A 214 -2.47 -22.57 -17.57
N ASP A 215 -3.55 -22.83 -18.33
CA ASP A 215 -4.91 -22.38 -17.98
C ASP A 215 -5.44 -23.06 -16.72
N ILE A 216 -5.13 -24.35 -16.54
CA ILE A 216 -5.47 -25.09 -15.33
C ILE A 216 -4.78 -24.47 -14.11
N GLN A 217 -3.49 -24.16 -14.20
CA GLN A 217 -2.76 -23.52 -13.09
C GLN A 217 -3.31 -22.13 -12.77
N ARG A 218 -3.69 -21.34 -13.80
CA ARG A 218 -4.34 -20.04 -13.60
C ARG A 218 -5.66 -20.18 -12.85
N LEU A 219 -6.52 -21.11 -13.27
CA LEU A 219 -7.80 -21.37 -12.59
C LEU A 219 -7.61 -21.89 -11.16
N LEU A 220 -6.58 -22.71 -10.93
CA LEU A 220 -6.18 -23.14 -9.59
C LEU A 220 -5.78 -21.93 -8.72
N GLY A 221 -5.07 -20.96 -9.29
CA GLY A 221 -4.73 -19.69 -8.66
C GLY A 221 -5.96 -18.87 -8.26
N GLU A 222 -6.94 -18.77 -9.16
CA GLU A 222 -8.23 -18.09 -8.91
C GLU A 222 -8.98 -18.75 -7.76
N ILE A 223 -9.14 -20.09 -7.80
CA ILE A 223 -9.84 -20.87 -6.77
C ILE A 223 -9.12 -20.78 -5.41
N TYR A 224 -7.79 -20.85 -5.37
CA TYR A 224 -7.04 -20.69 -4.12
C TYR A 224 -7.12 -19.28 -3.56
N SER A 225 -7.17 -18.27 -4.42
CA SER A 225 -7.39 -16.88 -4.02
C SER A 225 -8.75 -16.73 -3.35
N GLU A 226 -9.80 -17.28 -3.95
CA GLU A 226 -11.16 -17.31 -3.39
C GLU A 226 -11.25 -18.13 -2.09
N ALA A 227 -10.49 -19.21 -1.98
CA ALA A 227 -10.40 -20.04 -0.78
C ALA A 227 -9.61 -19.37 0.37
N GLY A 228 -9.09 -18.16 0.18
CA GLY A 228 -8.26 -17.47 1.19
C GLY A 228 -6.90 -18.14 1.43
N GLN A 229 -6.35 -18.80 0.41
CA GLN A 229 -5.04 -19.45 0.42
C GLN A 229 -4.05 -18.69 -0.48
N PRO A 230 -3.64 -17.46 -0.10
CA PRO A 230 -2.92 -16.56 -1.00
C PRO A 230 -1.55 -17.09 -1.46
N LEU A 231 -0.85 -17.89 -0.63
CA LEU A 231 0.44 -18.46 -1.01
C LEU A 231 0.31 -19.52 -2.12
N LYS A 232 -0.68 -20.40 -2.01
CA LYS A 232 -0.97 -21.40 -3.06
C LYS A 232 -1.49 -20.73 -4.33
N ALA A 233 -2.26 -19.66 -4.17
CA ALA A 233 -2.73 -18.86 -5.29
C ALA A 233 -1.56 -18.22 -6.05
N LEU A 234 -0.60 -17.63 -5.32
CA LEU A 234 0.60 -17.03 -5.87
C LEU A 234 1.42 -18.07 -6.67
N GLU A 235 1.72 -19.22 -6.05
CA GLU A 235 2.47 -20.31 -6.67
C GLU A 235 1.80 -20.79 -7.97
N ALA A 236 0.46 -20.95 -7.94
CA ALA A 236 -0.29 -21.38 -9.11
C ALA A 236 -0.29 -20.35 -10.25
N PHE A 237 -0.45 -19.05 -9.94
CA PHE A 237 -0.36 -17.99 -10.94
C PHE A 237 1.05 -17.85 -11.54
N GLU A 238 2.10 -17.97 -10.73
CA GLU A 238 3.49 -17.93 -11.20
C GLU A 238 3.80 -19.12 -12.11
N LYS A 239 3.35 -20.33 -11.72
CA LYS A 239 3.49 -21.52 -12.56
C LYS A 239 2.73 -21.38 -13.88
N ALA A 240 1.51 -20.84 -13.83
CA ALA A 240 0.72 -20.56 -15.04
C ALA A 240 1.47 -19.59 -15.97
N LEU A 241 2.03 -18.52 -15.42
CA LEU A 241 2.76 -17.50 -16.17
C LEU A 241 3.97 -18.09 -16.90
N VAL A 242 4.79 -18.90 -16.21
CA VAL A 242 5.95 -19.56 -16.80
C VAL A 242 5.52 -20.49 -17.94
N LEU A 243 4.52 -21.35 -17.70
CA LEU A 243 4.02 -22.28 -18.71
C LEU A 243 3.49 -21.57 -19.96
N CYS A 244 2.71 -20.50 -19.77
CA CYS A 244 2.17 -19.71 -20.87
C CYS A 244 3.30 -19.03 -21.69
N ARG A 245 4.32 -18.49 -21.03
CA ARG A 245 5.49 -17.89 -21.71
C ARG A 245 6.29 -18.89 -22.52
N THR A 246 6.65 -20.03 -21.91
CA THR A 246 7.42 -21.08 -22.61
C THR A 246 6.69 -21.60 -23.85
N ARG A 247 5.36 -21.57 -23.83
CA ARG A 247 4.51 -22.01 -24.95
C ARG A 247 4.03 -20.90 -25.87
N SER A 248 4.47 -19.65 -25.65
CA SER A 248 4.02 -18.47 -26.41
C SER A 248 2.47 -18.30 -26.43
N ASN A 249 1.79 -18.70 -25.35
CA ASN A 249 0.35 -18.47 -25.16
C ASN A 249 0.12 -17.06 -24.57
N LEU A 250 0.06 -16.06 -25.45
CA LEU A 250 -0.09 -14.65 -25.07
C LEU A 250 -1.38 -14.35 -24.30
N TYR A 251 -2.48 -15.04 -24.61
CA TYR A 251 -3.75 -14.87 -23.89
C TYR A 251 -3.64 -15.39 -22.46
N GLY A 252 -3.12 -16.61 -22.29
CA GLY A 252 -2.90 -17.22 -20.98
C GLY A 252 -1.90 -16.43 -20.13
N GLU A 253 -0.86 -15.85 -20.76
CA GLU A 253 0.08 -14.94 -20.11
C GLU A 253 -0.63 -13.68 -19.59
N ALA A 254 -1.40 -13.00 -20.45
CA ALA A 254 -2.14 -11.80 -20.09
C ALA A 254 -3.14 -12.04 -18.94
N ALA A 255 -3.88 -13.15 -19.00
CA ALA A 255 -4.84 -13.55 -17.98
C ALA A 255 -4.15 -13.95 -16.65
N SER A 256 -2.99 -14.62 -16.71
CA SER A 256 -2.22 -14.98 -15.51
C SER A 256 -1.66 -13.74 -14.81
N LEU A 257 -1.15 -12.76 -15.57
CA LEU A 257 -0.73 -11.47 -15.04
C LEU A 257 -1.88 -10.69 -14.39
N HIS A 258 -3.07 -10.72 -14.98
CA HIS A 258 -4.28 -10.12 -14.40
C HIS A 258 -4.66 -10.77 -13.06
N GLY A 259 -4.68 -12.11 -13.01
CA GLY A 259 -5.00 -12.87 -11.80
C GLY A 259 -3.99 -12.59 -10.68
N LEU A 260 -2.70 -12.63 -11.02
CA LEU A 260 -1.60 -12.29 -10.12
C LEU A 260 -1.74 -10.85 -9.58
N ALA A 261 -2.00 -9.87 -10.46
CA ALA A 261 -2.20 -8.49 -10.07
C ALA A 261 -3.40 -8.30 -9.14
N THR A 262 -4.49 -9.03 -9.38
CA THR A 262 -5.69 -9.02 -8.53
C THR A 262 -5.38 -9.55 -7.13
N LEU A 263 -4.65 -10.67 -7.05
CA LEU A 263 -4.17 -11.25 -5.78
C LEU A 263 -3.25 -10.28 -5.04
N GLN A 264 -2.24 -9.73 -5.73
CA GLN A 264 -1.31 -8.74 -5.16
C GLN A 264 -2.05 -7.52 -4.63
N SER A 265 -3.05 -7.02 -5.36
CA SER A 265 -3.89 -5.92 -4.91
C SER A 265 -4.69 -6.27 -3.65
N ALA A 266 -5.16 -7.51 -3.52
CA ALA A 266 -5.83 -7.99 -2.30
C ALA A 266 -4.86 -8.12 -1.11
N LEU A 267 -3.58 -8.41 -1.38
CA LEU A 267 -2.50 -8.47 -0.38
C LEU A 267 -1.92 -7.08 -0.01
N GLY A 268 -2.39 -6.01 -0.65
CA GLY A 268 -1.87 -4.65 -0.43
C GLY A 268 -0.58 -4.33 -1.18
N GLN A 269 -0.13 -5.21 -2.06
CA GLN A 269 1.03 -5.07 -2.95
C GLN A 269 0.64 -4.23 -4.18
N PHE A 270 0.28 -2.96 -3.95
CA PHE A 270 -0.31 -2.11 -4.97
C PHE A 270 0.64 -1.74 -6.12
N PRO A 271 1.93 -1.44 -5.89
CA PRO A 271 2.88 -1.20 -6.98
C PRO A 271 3.03 -2.42 -7.91
N GLN A 272 3.17 -3.61 -7.33
CA GLN A 272 3.30 -4.88 -8.06
C GLN A 272 2.02 -5.16 -8.87
N ALA A 273 0.87 -4.98 -8.24
CA ALA A 273 -0.43 -5.13 -8.90
C ALA A 273 -0.57 -4.19 -10.10
N LEU A 274 -0.19 -2.91 -9.96
CA LEU A 274 -0.25 -1.95 -11.07
C LEU A 274 0.70 -2.34 -12.21
N SER A 275 1.92 -2.79 -11.90
CA SER A 275 2.89 -3.24 -12.91
C SER A 275 2.36 -4.45 -13.70
N ASN A 276 1.88 -5.48 -13.00
CA ASN A 276 1.33 -6.67 -13.63
C ASN A 276 0.04 -6.38 -14.41
N PHE A 277 -0.83 -5.50 -13.91
CA PHE A 277 -1.98 -5.03 -14.68
C PHE A 277 -1.56 -4.26 -15.94
N GLN A 278 -0.50 -3.43 -15.89
CA GLN A 278 -0.01 -2.72 -17.07
C GLN A 278 0.54 -3.68 -18.14
N GLN A 279 1.29 -4.70 -17.74
CA GLN A 279 1.79 -5.74 -18.65
C GLN A 279 0.63 -6.55 -19.26
N SER A 280 -0.31 -6.98 -18.42
CA SER A 280 -1.54 -7.66 -18.86
C SER A 280 -2.32 -6.81 -19.87
N LEU A 281 -2.48 -5.51 -19.59
CA LEU A 281 -3.19 -4.57 -20.46
C LEU A 281 -2.54 -4.45 -21.84
N LEU A 282 -1.21 -4.37 -21.88
CA LEU A 282 -0.45 -4.29 -23.12
C LEU A 282 -0.64 -5.55 -23.96
N LEU A 283 -0.60 -6.73 -23.35
CA LEU A 283 -0.81 -8.00 -24.04
C LEU A 283 -2.24 -8.13 -24.56
N HIS A 284 -3.27 -7.86 -23.74
CA HIS A 284 -4.67 -7.90 -24.18
C HIS A 284 -4.92 -6.93 -25.35
N ARG A 285 -4.33 -5.73 -25.33
CA ARG A 285 -4.38 -4.79 -26.46
C ARG A 285 -3.68 -5.34 -27.70
N GLY A 286 -2.50 -5.94 -27.54
CA GLY A 286 -1.72 -6.50 -28.64
C GLY A 286 -2.42 -7.67 -29.35
N ILE A 287 -3.16 -8.49 -28.61
CA ILE A 287 -3.95 -9.61 -29.17
C ILE A 287 -5.39 -9.24 -29.55
N GLY A 288 -5.80 -7.98 -29.34
CA GLY A 288 -7.15 -7.51 -29.64
C GLY A 288 -8.24 -7.99 -28.69
N ASP A 289 -7.89 -8.52 -27.52
CA ASP A 289 -8.86 -8.97 -26.50
C ASP A 289 -9.44 -7.78 -25.72
N LYS A 290 -10.55 -7.25 -26.24
CA LYS A 290 -11.26 -6.12 -25.63
C LYS A 290 -11.91 -6.45 -24.29
N SER A 291 -12.24 -7.73 -24.04
CA SER A 291 -12.83 -8.15 -22.77
C SER A 291 -11.78 -8.15 -21.67
N GLY A 292 -10.61 -8.75 -21.93
CA GLY A 292 -9.45 -8.70 -21.04
C GLY A 292 -8.93 -7.28 -20.83
N GLU A 293 -8.93 -6.44 -21.88
CA GLU A 293 -8.62 -5.01 -21.77
C GLU A 293 -9.54 -4.32 -20.73
N ALA A 294 -10.85 -4.48 -20.87
CA ALA A 294 -11.83 -3.87 -19.97
C ALA A 294 -11.68 -4.37 -18.52
N ASN A 295 -11.53 -5.68 -18.33
CA ASN A 295 -11.32 -6.31 -17.02
C ASN A 295 -10.07 -5.74 -16.34
N THR A 296 -8.94 -5.66 -17.05
CA THR A 296 -7.68 -5.17 -16.51
C THR A 296 -7.74 -3.67 -16.17
N VAL A 297 -8.38 -2.86 -17.01
CA VAL A 297 -8.61 -1.43 -16.73
C VAL A 297 -9.48 -1.26 -15.47
N GLN A 298 -10.52 -2.07 -15.28
CA GLN A 298 -11.32 -2.06 -14.06
C GLN A 298 -10.48 -2.48 -12.84
N GLY A 299 -9.62 -3.49 -12.98
CA GLY A 299 -8.67 -3.94 -11.95
C GLY A 299 -7.75 -2.81 -11.48
N ILE A 300 -7.18 -2.03 -12.42
CA ILE A 300 -6.38 -0.84 -12.12
C ILE A 300 -7.20 0.21 -11.35
N GLY A 301 -8.44 0.46 -11.79
CA GLY A 301 -9.37 1.35 -11.07
C GLY A 301 -9.61 0.92 -9.62
N ASN A 302 -9.79 -0.38 -9.38
CA ASN A 302 -9.93 -0.94 -8.04
C ASN A 302 -8.65 -0.75 -7.18
N VAL A 303 -7.46 -0.87 -7.77
CA VAL A 303 -6.20 -0.57 -7.07
C VAL A 303 -6.14 0.89 -6.66
N TYR A 304 -6.44 1.83 -7.56
CA TYR A 304 -6.42 3.25 -7.23
C TYR A 304 -7.47 3.64 -6.20
N LEU A 305 -8.63 2.97 -6.20
CA LEU A 305 -9.62 3.12 -5.14
C LEU A 305 -9.04 2.71 -3.77
N ARG A 306 -8.37 1.55 -3.69
CA ARG A 306 -7.72 1.08 -2.46
C ARG A 306 -6.56 1.97 -2.01
N LEU A 307 -5.85 2.59 -2.96
CA LEU A 307 -4.81 3.59 -2.69
C LEU A 307 -5.36 4.96 -2.27
N SER A 308 -6.69 5.13 -2.13
CA SER A 308 -7.33 6.41 -1.85
C SER A 308 -6.96 7.50 -2.86
N GLN A 309 -6.83 7.12 -4.13
CA GLN A 309 -6.62 8.02 -5.27
C GLN A 309 -7.89 8.11 -6.13
N PRO A 310 -8.94 8.79 -5.65
CA PRO A 310 -10.27 8.74 -6.25
C PRO A 310 -10.33 9.32 -7.66
N ALA A 311 -9.49 10.30 -7.99
CA ALA A 311 -9.43 10.88 -9.33
C ALA A 311 -8.98 9.85 -10.38
N LYS A 312 -7.89 9.12 -10.11
CA LYS A 312 -7.39 8.05 -10.98
C LYS A 312 -8.37 6.89 -11.03
N ALA A 313 -8.94 6.49 -9.88
CA ALA A 313 -9.95 5.44 -9.84
C ALA A 313 -11.16 5.77 -10.75
N LYS A 314 -11.66 7.01 -10.69
CA LYS A 314 -12.76 7.49 -11.54
C LYS A 314 -12.43 7.42 -13.02
N GLU A 315 -11.21 7.82 -13.40
CA GLU A 315 -10.73 7.77 -14.78
C GLU A 315 -10.73 6.33 -15.33
N PHE A 316 -10.06 5.41 -14.62
CA PHE A 316 -9.99 4.00 -15.04
C PHE A 316 -11.35 3.31 -15.04
N PHE A 317 -12.21 3.56 -14.05
CA PHE A 317 -13.57 3.04 -14.10
C PHE A 317 -14.39 3.62 -15.28
N GLY A 318 -14.19 4.89 -15.63
CA GLY A 318 -14.81 5.49 -16.83
C GLY A 318 -14.35 4.84 -18.14
N GLN A 319 -13.05 4.52 -18.23
CA GLN A 319 -12.48 3.80 -19.38
C GLN A 319 -13.06 2.38 -19.48
N ALA A 320 -13.08 1.62 -18.36
CA ALA A 320 -13.65 0.28 -18.32
C ALA A 320 -15.13 0.28 -18.71
N LEU A 321 -15.92 1.25 -18.21
CA LEU A 321 -17.34 1.37 -18.52
C LEU A 321 -17.56 1.58 -20.03
N THR A 322 -16.80 2.50 -20.64
CA THR A 322 -16.85 2.75 -22.09
C THR A 322 -16.49 1.50 -22.88
N LEU A 323 -15.45 0.76 -22.48
CA LEU A 323 -15.05 -0.48 -23.14
C LEU A 323 -16.15 -1.54 -23.06
N TYR A 324 -16.72 -1.79 -21.87
CA TYR A 324 -17.80 -2.76 -21.70
C TYR A 324 -19.06 -2.39 -22.49
N GLN A 325 -19.41 -1.10 -22.56
CA GLN A 325 -20.53 -0.63 -23.36
C GLN A 325 -20.27 -0.81 -24.87
N ALA A 326 -19.06 -0.51 -25.34
CA ALA A 326 -18.68 -0.69 -26.74
C ALA A 326 -18.74 -2.16 -27.18
N ILE A 327 -18.33 -3.10 -26.31
CA ILE A 327 -18.43 -4.55 -26.57
C ILE A 327 -19.77 -5.15 -26.12
N GLN A 328 -20.73 -4.33 -25.69
CA GLN A 328 -22.07 -4.72 -25.22
C GLN A 328 -22.10 -5.77 -24.09
N GLN A 329 -21.05 -5.83 -23.26
CA GLN A 329 -20.98 -6.73 -22.11
C GLN A 329 -21.64 -6.12 -20.87
N ARG A 330 -22.93 -6.41 -20.70
CA ARG A 330 -23.76 -5.87 -19.59
C ARG A 330 -23.30 -6.26 -18.19
N SER A 331 -22.67 -7.44 -18.04
CA SER A 331 -22.11 -7.88 -16.75
C SER A 331 -20.98 -6.96 -16.27
N GLY A 332 -20.02 -6.69 -17.15
CA GLY A 332 -18.90 -5.77 -16.89
C GLY A 332 -19.36 -4.32 -16.66
N GLU A 333 -20.37 -3.87 -17.43
CA GLU A 333 -21.01 -2.56 -17.23
C GLU A 333 -21.58 -2.45 -15.80
N ALA A 334 -22.40 -3.42 -15.38
CA ALA A 334 -23.02 -3.43 -14.05
C ALA A 334 -21.98 -3.55 -12.92
N ASN A 335 -20.95 -4.36 -13.10
CA ASN A 335 -19.82 -4.48 -12.17
C ASN A 335 -19.09 -3.14 -12.02
N THR A 336 -18.81 -2.46 -13.13
CA THR A 336 -18.10 -1.17 -13.12
C THR A 336 -18.93 -0.07 -12.49
N LEU A 337 -20.24 -0.03 -12.77
CA LEU A 337 -21.18 0.88 -12.09
C LEU A 337 -21.21 0.62 -10.58
N ASN A 338 -21.23 -0.64 -10.17
CA ASN A 338 -21.16 -0.99 -8.75
C ASN A 338 -19.82 -0.54 -8.11
N SER A 339 -18.69 -0.71 -8.79
CA SER A 339 -17.39 -0.17 -8.33
C SER A 339 -17.37 1.36 -8.24
N LEU A 340 -17.96 2.07 -9.20
CA LEU A 340 -18.13 3.53 -9.17
C LEU A 340 -19.01 3.98 -8.00
N GLY A 341 -20.07 3.24 -7.68
CA GLY A 341 -20.88 3.48 -6.48
C GLY A 341 -20.04 3.39 -5.21
N THR A 342 -19.16 2.38 -5.12
CA THR A 342 -18.25 2.21 -3.98
C THR A 342 -17.22 3.33 -3.89
N LEU A 343 -16.72 3.81 -5.03
CA LEU A 343 -15.86 4.99 -5.09
C LEU A 343 -16.56 6.25 -4.55
N HIS A 344 -17.80 6.51 -4.97
CA HIS A 344 -18.59 7.64 -4.44
C HIS A 344 -18.85 7.48 -2.94
N GLN A 345 -19.11 6.26 -2.47
CA GLN A 345 -19.29 5.99 -1.04
C GLN A 345 -18.01 6.30 -0.25
N ALA A 346 -16.84 5.88 -0.75
CA ALA A 346 -15.54 6.15 -0.14
C ALA A 346 -15.22 7.66 -0.09
N LEU A 347 -15.73 8.44 -1.05
CA LEU A 347 -15.63 9.90 -1.07
C LEU A 347 -16.64 10.61 -0.13
N GLY A 348 -17.55 9.86 0.50
CA GLY A 348 -18.67 10.44 1.28
C GLY A 348 -19.78 11.03 0.41
N GLU A 349 -19.75 10.81 -0.90
CA GLU A 349 -20.74 11.29 -1.88
C GLU A 349 -21.96 10.36 -1.93
N HIS A 350 -22.63 10.19 -0.79
CA HIS A 350 -23.67 9.17 -0.61
C HIS A 350 -24.80 9.24 -1.66
N ALA A 351 -25.25 10.44 -2.04
CA ALA A 351 -26.29 10.61 -3.06
C ALA A 351 -25.82 10.23 -4.48
N ALA A 352 -24.54 10.42 -4.79
CA ALA A 352 -23.97 9.94 -6.05
C ALA A 352 -23.81 8.42 -6.02
N ALA A 353 -23.36 7.85 -4.89
CA ALA A 353 -23.25 6.41 -4.70
C ALA A 353 -24.60 5.71 -4.93
N LEU A 354 -25.66 6.17 -4.28
CA LEU A 354 -27.01 5.60 -4.41
C LEU A 354 -27.52 5.62 -5.87
N ARG A 355 -27.42 6.77 -6.56
CA ARG A 355 -27.82 6.88 -7.97
C ARG A 355 -27.03 5.93 -8.88
N THR A 356 -25.73 5.78 -8.64
CA THR A 356 -24.89 4.88 -9.44
C THR A 356 -25.20 3.41 -9.14
N TYR A 357 -25.46 3.06 -7.88
CA TYR A 357 -25.93 1.72 -7.52
C TYR A 357 -27.29 1.39 -8.11
N GLU A 358 -28.23 2.34 -8.18
CA GLU A 358 -29.54 2.15 -8.83
C GLU A 358 -29.41 1.83 -10.33
N LYS A 359 -28.45 2.46 -11.02
CA LYS A 359 -28.11 2.11 -12.42
C LYS A 359 -27.59 0.67 -12.50
N ALA A 360 -26.63 0.28 -11.66
CA ALA A 360 -26.12 -1.09 -11.61
C ALA A 360 -27.24 -2.11 -11.33
N LEU A 361 -28.12 -1.78 -10.38
CA LEU A 361 -29.25 -2.62 -9.98
C LEU A 361 -30.23 -2.84 -11.14
N THR A 362 -30.49 -1.81 -11.94
CA THR A 362 -31.34 -1.88 -13.14
C THR A 362 -30.76 -2.86 -14.15
N VAL A 363 -29.45 -2.79 -14.40
CA VAL A 363 -28.76 -3.70 -15.33
C VAL A 363 -28.79 -5.14 -14.79
N TYR A 364 -28.48 -5.37 -13.51
CA TYR A 364 -28.54 -6.71 -12.92
C TYR A 364 -29.93 -7.32 -12.93
N ARG A 365 -30.97 -6.53 -12.68
CA ARG A 365 -32.37 -6.98 -12.77
C ARG A 365 -32.76 -7.36 -14.18
N ALA A 366 -32.37 -6.56 -15.17
CA ALA A 366 -32.62 -6.87 -16.58
C ALA A 366 -31.88 -8.14 -17.03
N MET A 367 -30.72 -8.43 -16.46
CA MET A 367 -29.98 -9.69 -16.67
C MET A 367 -30.56 -10.88 -15.90
N GLY A 368 -31.41 -10.65 -14.89
CA GLY A 368 -31.84 -11.67 -13.95
C GLY A 368 -30.74 -12.13 -12.98
N SER A 369 -29.65 -11.38 -12.83
CA SER A 369 -28.53 -11.72 -11.95
C SER A 369 -28.87 -11.46 -10.49
N LYS A 370 -29.32 -12.49 -9.78
CA LYS A 370 -29.66 -12.42 -8.35
C LYS A 370 -28.45 -12.11 -7.47
N ASN A 371 -27.27 -12.59 -7.87
CA ASN A 371 -26.00 -12.31 -7.19
C ASN A 371 -25.62 -10.83 -7.26
N GLY A 372 -25.64 -10.26 -8.48
CA GLY A 372 -25.36 -8.85 -8.68
C GLY A 372 -26.39 -7.96 -7.99
N GLU A 373 -27.68 -8.32 -8.10
CA GLU A 373 -28.79 -7.63 -7.41
C GLU A 373 -28.58 -7.61 -5.89
N GLY A 374 -28.35 -8.78 -5.27
CA GLY A 374 -28.12 -8.89 -3.83
C GLY A 374 -26.89 -8.13 -3.36
N ASN A 375 -25.78 -8.22 -4.09
CA ASN A 375 -24.54 -7.49 -3.76
C ASN A 375 -24.70 -5.97 -3.85
N THR A 376 -25.38 -5.47 -4.89
CA THR A 376 -25.66 -4.03 -5.03
C THR A 376 -26.62 -3.53 -3.96
N LEU A 377 -27.66 -4.30 -3.60
CA LEU A 377 -28.55 -3.97 -2.49
C LEU A 377 -27.82 -3.94 -1.14
N ARG A 378 -26.85 -4.85 -0.91
CA ARG A 378 -25.97 -4.78 0.27
C ARG A 378 -25.18 -3.46 0.28
N ASN A 379 -24.60 -3.05 -0.85
CA ASN A 379 -23.82 -1.81 -0.91
C ASN A 379 -24.70 -0.56 -0.70
N ILE A 380 -25.92 -0.55 -1.22
CA ILE A 380 -26.94 0.48 -0.92
C ILE A 380 -27.26 0.50 0.58
N GLY A 381 -27.46 -0.67 1.18
CA GLY A 381 -27.68 -0.80 2.63
C GLY A 381 -26.51 -0.26 3.44
N ALA A 382 -25.27 -0.54 3.03
CA ALA A 382 -24.05 -0.01 3.64
C ALA A 382 -23.93 1.51 3.49
N THR A 383 -24.35 2.07 2.34
CA THR A 383 -24.41 3.52 2.15
C THR A 383 -25.40 4.18 3.11
N TYR A 384 -26.61 3.63 3.27
CA TYR A 384 -27.58 4.13 4.24
C TYR A 384 -27.11 3.93 5.69
N HIS A 385 -26.40 2.85 5.99
CA HIS A 385 -25.79 2.62 7.29
C HIS A 385 -24.75 3.70 7.63
N ALA A 386 -23.88 4.06 6.66
CA ALA A 386 -22.90 5.14 6.81
C ALA A 386 -23.57 6.51 7.05
N GLN A 387 -24.77 6.73 6.51
CA GLN A 387 -25.60 7.91 6.79
C GLN A 387 -26.37 7.83 8.13
N ALA A 388 -26.14 6.79 8.94
CA ALA A 388 -26.90 6.47 10.14
C ALA A 388 -28.43 6.27 9.91
N ASN A 389 -28.86 6.05 8.66
CA ASN A 389 -30.25 5.72 8.33
C ASN A 389 -30.47 4.21 8.48
N PHE A 390 -30.52 3.75 9.73
CA PHE A 390 -30.57 2.32 10.07
C PHE A 390 -31.85 1.62 9.58
N ALA A 391 -32.97 2.34 9.44
CA ALA A 391 -34.23 1.78 8.95
C ALA A 391 -34.13 1.40 7.46
N LYS A 392 -33.64 2.31 6.62
CA LYS A 392 -33.39 2.00 5.20
C LYS A 392 -32.30 0.96 5.05
N ALA A 393 -31.19 1.10 5.77
CA ALA A 393 -30.09 0.13 5.74
C ALA A 393 -30.59 -1.29 6.00
N ARG A 394 -31.38 -1.49 7.06
CA ARG A 394 -32.01 -2.77 7.41
C ARG A 394 -32.88 -3.32 6.27
N THR A 395 -33.73 -2.48 5.67
CA THR A 395 -34.63 -2.90 4.58
C THR A 395 -33.85 -3.43 3.38
N TYR A 396 -32.79 -2.73 2.97
CA TYR A 396 -31.94 -3.14 1.86
C TYR A 396 -31.11 -4.38 2.19
N PHE A 397 -30.59 -4.50 3.41
CA PHE A 397 -29.89 -5.70 3.85
C PHE A 397 -30.81 -6.92 3.92
N GLU A 398 -32.04 -6.81 4.43
CA GLU A 398 -33.01 -7.92 4.45
C GLU A 398 -33.40 -8.37 3.03
N SER A 399 -33.49 -7.42 2.09
CA SER A 399 -33.72 -7.71 0.66
C SER A 399 -32.52 -8.42 0.03
N ALA A 400 -31.30 -7.95 0.31
CA ALA A 400 -30.07 -8.60 -0.14
C ALA A 400 -29.94 -10.02 0.42
N LEU A 401 -30.22 -10.20 1.72
CA LEU A 401 -30.14 -11.49 2.41
C LEU A 401 -31.03 -12.54 1.74
N ARG A 402 -32.27 -12.16 1.40
CA ARG A 402 -33.23 -13.06 0.74
C ARG A 402 -32.72 -13.54 -0.61
N LEU A 403 -32.16 -12.63 -1.42
CA LEU A 403 -31.64 -12.96 -2.75
C LEU A 403 -30.39 -13.83 -2.67
N LEU A 404 -29.46 -13.49 -1.77
CA LEU A 404 -28.18 -14.20 -1.63
C LEU A 404 -28.33 -15.60 -1.01
N ARG A 405 -29.30 -15.77 -0.10
CA ARG A 405 -29.72 -17.10 0.38
C ARG A 405 -30.28 -17.96 -0.75
N ALA A 406 -31.20 -17.40 -1.52
CA ALA A 406 -31.82 -18.11 -2.64
C ALA A 406 -30.80 -18.49 -3.73
N SER A 407 -29.72 -17.72 -3.87
CA SER A 407 -28.65 -17.99 -4.84
C SER A 407 -27.46 -18.77 -4.29
N GLY A 408 -27.54 -19.29 -3.05
CA GLY A 408 -26.49 -20.13 -2.45
C GLY A 408 -25.17 -19.40 -2.15
N ARG A 409 -25.17 -18.06 -2.09
CA ARG A 409 -23.95 -17.26 -1.87
C ARG A 409 -23.61 -17.13 -0.38
N THR A 410 -23.22 -18.23 0.24
CA THR A 410 -23.00 -18.34 1.69
C THR A 410 -22.04 -17.29 2.27
N ALA A 411 -20.96 -16.94 1.56
CA ALA A 411 -20.03 -15.89 2.02
C ALA A 411 -20.67 -14.48 2.01
N LEU A 412 -21.41 -14.13 0.95
CA LEU A 412 -22.11 -12.83 0.87
C LEU A 412 -23.32 -12.79 1.81
N GLU A 413 -23.97 -13.93 2.06
CA GLU A 413 -24.97 -14.09 3.10
C GLU A 413 -24.37 -13.73 4.47
N ALA A 414 -23.20 -14.27 4.79
CA ALA A 414 -22.49 -13.97 6.03
C ALA A 414 -22.16 -12.46 6.15
N ASP A 415 -21.70 -11.82 5.05
CA ASP A 415 -21.45 -10.36 5.03
C ASP A 415 -22.72 -9.56 5.39
N VAL A 416 -23.87 -9.95 4.84
CA VAL A 416 -25.15 -9.26 5.08
C VAL A 416 -25.64 -9.50 6.51
N LEU A 417 -25.50 -10.71 7.04
CA LEU A 417 -25.81 -11.00 8.44
C LEU A 417 -24.93 -10.20 9.39
N ALA A 418 -23.63 -10.09 9.10
CA ALA A 418 -22.71 -9.24 9.87
C ALA A 418 -23.13 -7.76 9.81
N SER A 419 -23.54 -7.28 8.63
CA SER A 419 -24.03 -5.91 8.43
C SER A 419 -25.34 -5.64 9.19
N LEU A 420 -26.28 -6.59 9.19
CA LEU A 420 -27.50 -6.52 10.01
C LEU A 420 -27.17 -6.56 11.50
N GLY A 421 -26.17 -7.34 11.91
CA GLY A 421 -25.63 -7.36 13.26
C GLY A 421 -25.09 -6.00 13.69
N ALA A 422 -24.32 -5.34 12.82
CA ALA A 422 -23.83 -3.97 13.05
C ALA A 422 -24.97 -2.94 13.16
N VAL A 423 -26.00 -3.03 12.30
CA VAL A 423 -27.21 -2.20 12.41
C VAL A 423 -27.92 -2.43 13.74
N ALA A 424 -28.08 -3.69 14.17
CA ALA A 424 -28.68 -4.03 15.45
C ALA A 424 -27.85 -3.47 16.62
N ALA A 425 -26.52 -3.54 16.55
CA ALA A 425 -25.63 -2.96 17.55
C ALA A 425 -25.78 -1.43 17.64
N ASN A 426 -25.80 -0.74 16.51
CA ASN A 426 -25.95 0.72 16.44
C ASN A 426 -27.34 1.20 16.89
N THR A 427 -28.36 0.35 16.76
CA THR A 427 -29.71 0.58 17.29
C THR A 427 -29.90 0.04 18.72
N LYS A 428 -28.81 -0.30 19.41
CA LYS A 428 -28.76 -0.80 20.80
C LYS A 428 -29.52 -2.12 21.05
N GLN A 429 -29.78 -2.91 20.00
CA GLN A 429 -30.37 -4.25 20.08
C GLN A 429 -29.25 -5.30 20.24
N VAL A 430 -28.60 -5.32 21.41
CA VAL A 430 -27.39 -6.11 21.69
C VAL A 430 -27.59 -7.60 21.43
N GLU A 431 -28.62 -8.23 21.99
CA GLU A 431 -28.83 -9.68 21.87
C GLU A 431 -29.12 -10.11 20.41
N LYS A 432 -29.84 -9.25 19.67
CA LYS A 432 -30.07 -9.46 18.23
C LYS A 432 -28.77 -9.33 17.44
N ALA A 433 -27.93 -8.36 17.78
CA ALA A 433 -26.63 -8.18 17.14
C ALA A 433 -25.72 -9.39 17.34
N LEU A 434 -25.61 -9.88 18.58
CA LEU A 434 -24.84 -11.08 18.90
C LEU A 434 -25.34 -12.30 18.13
N THR A 435 -26.66 -12.52 18.08
CA THR A 435 -27.27 -13.63 17.34
C THR A 435 -26.93 -13.59 15.85
N LEU A 436 -27.08 -12.43 15.20
CA LEU A 436 -26.80 -12.26 13.77
C LEU A 436 -25.31 -12.44 13.44
N LEU A 437 -24.43 -11.93 14.30
CA LEU A 437 -22.99 -12.07 14.14
C LEU A 437 -22.52 -13.51 14.36
N GLU A 438 -23.08 -14.24 15.33
CA GLU A 438 -22.79 -15.67 15.53
C GLU A 438 -23.25 -16.52 14.33
N GLN A 439 -24.41 -16.20 13.73
CA GLN A 439 -24.83 -16.82 12.47
C GLN A 439 -23.84 -16.55 11.34
N ALA A 440 -23.41 -15.29 11.16
CA ALA A 440 -22.41 -14.93 10.17
C ALA A 440 -21.08 -15.68 10.39
N ARG A 441 -20.62 -15.80 11.65
CA ARG A 441 -19.41 -16.55 11.99
C ARG A 441 -19.50 -18.01 11.56
N ASN A 442 -20.60 -18.68 11.90
CA ASN A 442 -20.82 -20.08 11.54
C ASN A 442 -20.82 -20.30 10.02
N LEU A 443 -21.40 -19.34 9.27
CA LEU A 443 -21.34 -19.38 7.80
C LEU A 443 -19.91 -19.19 7.29
N TYR A 444 -19.14 -18.23 7.80
CA TYR A 444 -17.74 -18.07 7.41
C TYR A 444 -16.89 -19.31 7.74
N GLN A 445 -17.12 -19.97 8.87
CA GLN A 445 -16.49 -21.24 9.21
C GLN A 445 -16.86 -22.34 8.21
N SER A 446 -18.13 -22.45 7.81
CA SER A 446 -18.60 -23.45 6.85
C SER A 446 -17.96 -23.31 5.46
N VAL A 447 -17.67 -22.07 5.03
CA VAL A 447 -16.99 -21.79 3.75
C VAL A 447 -15.47 -21.72 3.88
N GLY A 448 -14.92 -21.93 5.08
CA GLY A 448 -13.47 -21.86 5.34
C GLY A 448 -12.86 -20.45 5.29
N SER A 449 -13.68 -19.40 5.32
CA SER A 449 -13.22 -18.01 5.29
C SER A 449 -12.71 -17.55 6.65
N ARG A 450 -11.43 -17.82 6.93
CA ARG A 450 -10.78 -17.41 8.20
C ARG A 450 -10.74 -15.89 8.39
N LYS A 451 -10.63 -15.13 7.31
CA LYS A 451 -10.66 -13.66 7.36
C LYS A 451 -12.04 -13.15 7.76
N GLY A 452 -13.11 -13.61 7.11
CA GLY A 452 -14.48 -13.21 7.46
C GLY A 452 -14.82 -13.60 8.90
N GLU A 453 -14.37 -14.77 9.34
CA GLU A 453 -14.47 -15.20 10.73
C GLU A 453 -13.79 -14.21 11.69
N ALA A 454 -12.53 -13.83 11.42
CA ALA A 454 -11.79 -12.88 12.25
C ALA A 454 -12.46 -11.49 12.33
N ASP A 455 -12.98 -10.99 11.21
CA ASP A 455 -13.66 -9.69 11.14
C ASP A 455 -14.98 -9.70 11.94
N VAL A 456 -15.72 -10.82 11.91
CA VAL A 456 -16.91 -11.02 12.75
C VAL A 456 -16.56 -11.18 14.22
N LEU A 457 -15.50 -11.92 14.56
CA LEU A 457 -15.00 -12.03 15.94
C LEU A 457 -14.64 -10.64 16.48
N TYR A 458 -13.93 -9.82 15.71
CA TYR A 458 -13.66 -8.43 16.07
C TYR A 458 -14.96 -7.65 16.34
N THR A 459 -15.95 -7.77 15.44
CA THR A 459 -17.24 -7.08 15.58
C THR A 459 -18.02 -7.55 16.83
N LEU A 460 -18.04 -8.84 17.13
CA LEU A 460 -18.61 -9.40 18.37
C LEU A 460 -17.94 -8.79 19.61
N GLY A 461 -16.60 -8.71 19.60
CA GLY A 461 -15.82 -8.04 20.64
C GLY A 461 -16.24 -6.59 20.84
N ILE A 462 -16.47 -5.83 19.76
CA ILE A 462 -16.91 -4.43 19.81
C ILE A 462 -18.31 -4.31 20.41
N VAL A 463 -19.27 -5.13 19.99
CA VAL A 463 -20.64 -5.11 20.53
C VAL A 463 -20.63 -5.36 22.04
N LEU A 464 -19.88 -6.36 22.50
CA LEU A 464 -19.76 -6.69 23.92
C LEU A 464 -19.02 -5.61 24.70
N ARG A 465 -17.92 -5.06 24.17
CA ARG A 465 -17.17 -3.95 24.77
C ARG A 465 -18.05 -2.71 24.94
N ASN A 466 -18.80 -2.32 23.91
CA ASN A 466 -19.70 -1.16 23.97
C ASN A 466 -20.86 -1.38 24.96
N SER A 467 -21.23 -2.64 25.18
CA SER A 467 -22.20 -3.06 26.21
C SER A 467 -21.56 -3.22 27.60
N ARG A 468 -20.30 -2.84 27.78
CA ARG A 468 -19.50 -2.99 29.02
C ARG A 468 -19.34 -4.44 29.51
N LYS A 469 -19.61 -5.44 28.65
CA LYS A 469 -19.40 -6.87 28.92
C LYS A 469 -17.93 -7.25 28.63
N TYR A 470 -16.99 -6.61 29.32
CA TYR A 470 -15.56 -6.66 28.98
C TYR A 470 -14.95 -8.07 29.02
N SER A 471 -15.25 -8.86 30.05
CA SER A 471 -14.72 -10.23 30.16
C SER A 471 -15.22 -11.14 29.05
N GLN A 472 -16.45 -10.94 28.56
CA GLN A 472 -17.00 -11.70 27.43
C GLN A 472 -16.39 -11.24 26.10
N ALA A 473 -16.04 -9.95 25.96
CA ALA A 473 -15.42 -9.41 24.76
C ALA A 473 -13.98 -9.91 24.56
N LEU A 474 -13.26 -10.18 25.65
CA LEU A 474 -11.84 -10.55 25.66
C LEU A 474 -11.47 -11.69 24.69
N PRO A 475 -12.09 -12.89 24.74
CA PRO A 475 -11.71 -14.00 23.86
C PRO A 475 -11.93 -13.69 22.38
N TYR A 476 -12.87 -12.82 22.04
CA TYR A 476 -13.15 -12.43 20.66
C TYR A 476 -12.03 -11.54 20.09
N PHE A 477 -11.60 -10.52 20.84
CA PHE A 477 -10.45 -9.70 20.43
C PHE A 477 -9.16 -10.50 20.35
N GLN A 478 -8.93 -11.40 21.31
CA GLN A 478 -7.76 -12.29 21.32
C GLN A 478 -7.67 -13.12 20.04
N LYS A 479 -8.76 -13.79 19.64
CA LYS A 479 -8.80 -14.62 18.43
C LYS A 479 -8.64 -13.79 17.15
N ALA A 480 -9.32 -12.64 17.06
CA ALA A 480 -9.22 -11.77 15.89
C ALA A 480 -7.79 -11.22 15.69
N VAL A 481 -7.18 -10.67 16.75
CA VAL A 481 -5.81 -10.14 16.69
C VAL A 481 -4.78 -11.26 16.47
N ALA A 482 -4.98 -12.45 17.04
CA ALA A 482 -4.11 -13.60 16.75
C ALA A 482 -4.14 -14.00 15.27
N PHE A 483 -5.31 -13.95 14.62
CA PHE A 483 -5.41 -14.16 13.18
C PHE A 483 -4.65 -13.08 12.40
N TYR A 484 -4.83 -11.79 12.72
CA TYR A 484 -4.10 -10.70 12.04
C TYR A 484 -2.58 -10.81 12.21
N GLU A 485 -2.09 -11.18 13.39
CA GLU A 485 -0.67 -11.47 13.64
C GLU A 485 -0.16 -12.68 12.83
N SER A 486 -0.98 -13.73 12.69
CA SER A 486 -0.62 -14.90 11.88
C SER A 486 -0.44 -14.53 10.42
N GLN A 487 -1.34 -13.69 9.87
CA GLN A 487 -1.25 -13.17 8.52
C GLN A 487 0.02 -12.32 8.36
N ARG A 488 0.32 -11.44 9.33
CA ARG A 488 1.54 -10.63 9.30
C ARG A 488 2.80 -11.49 9.33
N THR A 489 2.81 -12.57 10.11
CA THR A 489 3.96 -13.47 10.22
C THR A 489 4.18 -14.27 8.93
N GLN A 490 3.10 -14.72 8.28
CA GLN A 490 3.14 -15.42 6.99
C GLN A 490 3.74 -14.58 5.86
N LEU A 491 3.69 -13.24 5.96
CA LEU A 491 4.32 -12.33 5.01
C LEU A 491 5.87 -12.27 5.13
N GLY A 492 6.51 -13.02 6.02
CA GLY A 492 7.96 -13.22 5.97
C GLY A 492 8.82 -11.93 5.92
N GLY A 493 9.58 -11.70 4.85
CA GLY A 493 10.50 -10.57 4.72
C GLY A 493 9.89 -9.32 4.07
N TYR A 494 8.61 -9.37 3.69
CA TYR A 494 7.91 -8.29 2.99
C TYR A 494 7.51 -7.16 3.97
N THR A 495 8.50 -6.37 4.42
CA THR A 495 8.33 -5.33 5.46
C THR A 495 7.23 -4.32 5.14
N GLU A 496 7.09 -3.92 3.88
CA GLU A 496 6.01 -2.99 3.47
C GLU A 496 4.63 -3.62 3.56
N ALA A 497 4.45 -4.84 3.05
CA ALA A 497 3.20 -5.57 3.15
C ALA A 497 2.82 -5.84 4.62
N LYS A 498 3.81 -6.17 5.45
CA LYS A 498 3.64 -6.29 6.90
C LYS A 498 3.14 -4.98 7.51
N SER A 499 3.80 -3.84 7.24
CA SER A 499 3.42 -2.52 7.75
C SER A 499 2.00 -2.13 7.28
N ALA A 500 1.66 -2.36 6.01
CA ALA A 500 0.32 -2.14 5.48
C ALA A 500 -0.74 -2.99 6.19
N LEU A 501 -0.46 -4.27 6.42
CA LEU A 501 -1.38 -5.16 7.13
C LEU A 501 -1.58 -4.76 8.60
N LEU A 502 -0.52 -4.34 9.30
CA LEU A 502 -0.65 -3.80 10.66
C LEU A 502 -1.50 -2.53 10.65
N THR A 503 -1.22 -1.60 9.73
CA THR A 503 -1.98 -0.34 9.61
C THR A 503 -3.47 -0.61 9.36
N ALA A 504 -3.79 -1.55 8.47
CA ALA A 504 -5.16 -1.92 8.14
C ALA A 504 -5.94 -2.50 9.34
N ASN A 505 -5.25 -3.13 10.29
CA ASN A 505 -5.86 -3.79 11.44
C ASN A 505 -5.60 -3.07 12.77
N LEU A 506 -4.90 -1.93 12.77
CA LEU A 506 -4.38 -1.26 13.96
C LEU A 506 -5.49 -0.90 14.97
N THR A 507 -6.66 -0.51 14.47
CA THR A 507 -7.85 -0.23 15.28
C THR A 507 -8.28 -1.43 16.14
N ALA A 508 -8.15 -2.66 15.61
CA ALA A 508 -8.46 -3.87 16.38
C ALA A 508 -7.50 -4.06 17.56
N TYR A 509 -6.21 -3.74 17.37
CA TYR A 509 -5.22 -3.76 18.45
C TYR A 509 -5.53 -2.72 19.51
N TYR A 510 -5.89 -1.49 19.11
CA TYR A 510 -6.20 -0.43 20.07
C TYR A 510 -7.48 -0.69 20.87
N HIS A 511 -8.52 -1.25 20.24
CA HIS A 511 -9.71 -1.68 20.97
C HIS A 511 -9.42 -2.82 21.95
N TYR A 512 -8.59 -3.78 21.55
CA TYR A 512 -8.15 -4.85 22.44
C TYR A 512 -7.27 -4.31 23.58
N LEU A 513 -6.36 -3.38 23.28
CA LEU A 513 -5.50 -2.72 24.25
C LEU A 513 -6.32 -1.97 25.30
N GLU A 514 -7.28 -1.15 24.86
CA GLU A 514 -8.17 -0.43 25.76
C GLU A 514 -9.00 -1.40 26.62
N LEU A 515 -9.46 -2.53 26.06
CA LEU A 515 -10.17 -3.57 26.82
C LEU A 515 -9.31 -4.15 27.95
N LEU A 516 -8.05 -4.51 27.66
CA LEU A 516 -7.11 -5.02 28.66
C LEU A 516 -6.87 -3.99 29.79
N LEU A 517 -6.76 -2.71 29.43
CA LEU A 517 -6.62 -1.64 30.41
C LEU A 517 -7.85 -1.51 31.33
N HIS A 518 -9.07 -1.66 30.80
CA HIS A 518 -10.29 -1.67 31.62
C HIS A 518 -10.35 -2.89 32.57
N LEU A 519 -9.82 -4.03 32.13
CA LEU A 519 -9.69 -5.25 32.93
C LEU A 519 -8.52 -5.22 33.91
N ARG A 520 -7.75 -4.12 33.96
CA ARG A 520 -6.52 -3.96 34.78
C ARG A 520 -5.43 -4.99 34.47
N GLN A 521 -5.42 -5.52 33.25
CA GLN A 521 -4.42 -6.44 32.72
C GLN A 521 -3.27 -5.65 32.10
N GLY A 522 -2.51 -4.96 32.95
CA GLY A 522 -1.48 -3.99 32.54
C GLY A 522 -0.30 -4.62 31.80
N GLU A 523 0.09 -5.85 32.16
CA GLU A 523 1.21 -6.55 31.54
C GLU A 523 0.86 -7.03 30.13
N GLU A 524 -0.31 -7.64 29.96
CA GLU A 524 -0.82 -8.08 28.68
C GLU A 524 -1.09 -6.88 27.75
N ALA A 525 -1.62 -5.79 28.32
CA ALA A 525 -1.79 -4.54 27.59
C ALA A 525 -0.44 -4.00 27.11
N PHE A 526 0.58 -3.97 27.97
CA PHE A 526 1.92 -3.53 27.59
C PHE A 526 2.52 -4.41 26.48
N ALA A 527 2.40 -5.74 26.60
CA ALA A 527 2.87 -6.67 25.58
C ALA A 527 2.17 -6.46 24.22
N LEU A 528 0.87 -6.20 24.23
CA LEU A 528 0.12 -5.86 23.02
C LEU A 528 0.54 -4.51 22.43
N ALA A 529 0.76 -3.49 23.28
CA ALA A 529 1.25 -2.18 22.83
C ALA A 529 2.59 -2.29 22.08
N GLN A 530 3.50 -3.16 22.54
CA GLN A 530 4.77 -3.40 21.85
C GLN A 530 4.59 -4.01 20.45
N LYS A 531 3.48 -4.70 20.17
CA LYS A 531 3.16 -5.22 18.83
C LYS A 531 2.69 -4.13 17.86
N THR A 532 2.35 -2.95 18.36
CA THR A 532 1.84 -1.84 17.55
C THR A 532 2.87 -0.76 17.26
N LYS A 533 4.06 -0.79 17.90
CA LYS A 533 5.01 0.33 17.90
C LYS A 533 6.39 -0.05 17.34
N ALA A 534 6.91 0.79 16.44
CA ALA A 534 8.22 0.68 15.81
C ALA A 534 8.46 -0.69 15.14
N ARG A 535 7.41 -1.34 14.63
CA ARG A 535 7.52 -2.70 14.09
C ARG A 535 8.31 -2.73 12.79
N GLY A 536 8.21 -1.71 11.94
CA GLY A 536 9.05 -1.58 10.75
C GLY A 536 10.55 -1.59 11.08
N LEU A 537 10.98 -0.80 12.08
CA LEU A 537 12.36 -0.77 12.55
C LEU A 537 12.81 -2.14 13.08
N LEU A 538 11.97 -2.79 13.87
CA LEU A 538 12.28 -4.10 14.43
C LEU A 538 12.40 -5.17 13.35
N ASP A 539 11.54 -5.14 12.34
CA ASP A 539 11.63 -6.05 11.19
C ASP A 539 12.92 -5.79 10.39
N LEU A 540 13.34 -4.53 10.21
CA LEU A 540 14.63 -4.19 9.59
C LEU A 540 15.83 -4.71 10.39
N LEU A 541 15.80 -4.58 11.72
CA LEU A 541 16.86 -5.09 12.59
C LEU A 541 16.90 -6.62 12.62
N ALA A 542 15.74 -7.27 12.70
CA ALA A 542 15.62 -8.72 12.70
C ALA A 542 15.97 -9.32 11.33
N ALA A 543 15.79 -8.56 10.24
CA ALA A 543 16.31 -8.96 8.94
C ALA A 543 17.84 -9.02 8.93
N GLY A 544 18.52 -8.25 9.77
CA GLY A 544 19.98 -8.10 9.77
C GLY A 544 20.49 -7.38 8.51
N ARG A 545 21.79 -7.11 8.45
CA ARG A 545 22.46 -6.70 7.19
C ARG A 545 22.60 -7.92 6.30
N VAL A 546 21.51 -8.33 5.68
CA VAL A 546 21.56 -9.41 4.69
C VAL A 546 22.23 -8.84 3.44
N GLU A 547 23.40 -9.37 3.12
CA GLU A 547 23.99 -9.26 1.79
C GLU A 547 23.09 -9.97 0.77
N LEU A 548 22.02 -9.28 0.33
CA LEU A 548 21.27 -9.63 -0.89
C LEU A 548 22.24 -9.76 -2.07
N SER A 549 23.35 -9.00 -2.00
CA SER A 549 24.48 -9.06 -2.91
C SER A 549 25.03 -10.46 -3.11
N GLY A 550 25.07 -11.35 -2.12
CA GLY A 550 25.61 -12.71 -2.30
C GLY A 550 24.79 -13.62 -3.21
N SER A 551 23.51 -13.30 -3.41
CA SER A 551 22.55 -14.12 -4.17
C SER A 551 22.06 -13.47 -5.46
N LEU A 552 22.35 -12.18 -5.64
CA LEU A 552 22.12 -11.42 -6.87
C LEU A 552 23.07 -11.88 -7.98
N THR A 553 22.58 -11.96 -9.23
CA THR A 553 23.49 -12.06 -10.37
C THR A 553 24.32 -10.76 -10.47
N PRO A 554 25.51 -10.78 -11.10
CA PRO A 554 26.29 -9.57 -11.32
C PRO A 554 25.49 -8.45 -12.00
N GLU A 555 24.62 -8.80 -12.96
CA GLU A 555 23.77 -7.87 -13.70
C GLU A 555 22.72 -7.23 -12.80
N GLU A 556 22.05 -8.03 -11.96
CA GLU A 556 21.02 -7.53 -11.06
C GLU A 556 21.61 -6.64 -9.97
N ARG A 557 22.80 -6.99 -9.48
CA ARG A 557 23.53 -6.17 -8.52
C ARG A 557 23.92 -4.82 -9.15
N ALA A 558 24.38 -4.84 -10.40
CA ALA A 558 24.69 -3.61 -11.13
C ALA A 558 23.43 -2.76 -11.37
N GLN A 559 22.31 -3.39 -11.74
CA GLN A 559 21.04 -2.70 -11.96
C GLN A 559 20.47 -2.10 -10.66
N GLU A 560 20.54 -2.82 -9.55
CA GLU A 560 20.12 -2.31 -8.24
C GLU A 560 20.97 -1.09 -7.83
N GLN A 561 22.29 -1.19 -7.98
CA GLN A 561 23.22 -0.10 -7.67
C GLN A 561 22.97 1.13 -8.55
N ASP A 562 22.78 0.94 -9.85
CA ASP A 562 22.48 2.01 -10.81
C ASP A 562 21.17 2.73 -10.47
N LEU A 563 20.09 1.98 -10.20
CA LEU A 563 18.80 2.56 -9.81
C LEU A 563 18.88 3.32 -8.48
N LYS A 564 19.60 2.78 -7.48
CA LYS A 564 19.83 3.48 -6.21
C LYS A 564 20.60 4.77 -6.43
N GLN A 565 21.67 4.74 -7.24
CA GLN A 565 22.51 5.90 -7.52
C GLN A 565 21.73 6.98 -8.30
N GLN A 566 20.93 6.58 -9.29
CA GLN A 566 20.04 7.49 -10.01
C GLN A 566 19.03 8.15 -9.07
N ALA A 567 18.38 7.40 -8.18
CA ALA A 567 17.42 7.94 -7.23
C ALA A 567 18.07 8.97 -6.28
N ASN A 568 19.29 8.69 -5.81
CA ASN A 568 20.06 9.62 -4.97
C ASN A 568 20.37 10.92 -5.74
N PHE A 569 20.90 10.80 -6.96
CA PHE A 569 21.27 11.95 -7.78
C PHE A 569 20.07 12.83 -8.15
N ILE A 570 18.94 12.22 -8.53
CA ILE A 570 17.69 12.94 -8.80
C ILE A 570 17.22 13.66 -7.52
N ASN A 571 17.26 13.00 -6.37
CA ASN A 571 16.90 13.61 -5.10
C ASN A 571 17.81 14.80 -4.76
N ALA A 572 19.13 14.66 -4.91
CA ALA A 572 20.10 15.74 -4.72
C ALA A 572 19.81 16.95 -5.63
N GLN A 573 19.51 16.72 -6.91
CA GLN A 573 19.12 17.77 -7.85
C GLN A 573 17.80 18.44 -7.43
N MET A 574 16.80 17.65 -6.99
CA MET A 574 15.54 18.19 -6.48
C MET A 574 15.74 19.11 -5.28
N VAL A 575 16.66 18.79 -4.36
CA VAL A 575 16.98 19.67 -3.22
C VAL A 575 17.57 20.98 -3.72
N ARG A 576 18.52 20.94 -4.66
CA ARG A 576 19.15 22.14 -5.23
C ARG A 576 18.14 23.04 -5.95
N GLU A 577 17.33 22.47 -6.84
CA GLU A 577 16.29 23.20 -7.59
C GLU A 577 15.17 23.72 -6.69
N GLY A 578 14.81 22.96 -5.64
CA GLY A 578 13.79 23.40 -4.69
C GLY A 578 14.21 24.64 -3.89
N VAL A 579 15.50 24.88 -3.77
CA VAL A 579 16.06 26.05 -3.09
C VAL A 579 16.05 27.30 -4.00
N GLU A 580 16.04 27.12 -5.31
CA GLU A 580 16.02 28.20 -6.31
C GLU A 580 14.61 28.81 -6.46
N ASN A 581 14.50 30.14 -6.38
CA ASN A 581 13.21 30.84 -6.49
C ASN A 581 12.93 31.34 -7.92
N GLU A 582 13.21 30.50 -8.92
CA GLU A 582 13.01 30.81 -10.33
C GLU A 582 11.80 30.05 -10.90
N VAL A 583 11.08 30.66 -11.84
CA VAL A 583 9.91 30.02 -12.50
C VAL A 583 10.33 28.74 -13.27
N GLY A 584 11.55 28.73 -13.82
CA GLY A 584 12.14 27.56 -14.48
C GLY A 584 12.44 26.41 -13.51
N ALA A 585 12.94 26.72 -12.31
CA ALA A 585 13.28 25.73 -11.28
C ALA A 585 12.06 24.92 -10.83
N LYS A 586 10.88 25.55 -10.72
CA LYS A 586 9.63 24.84 -10.40
C LYS A 586 9.24 23.78 -11.44
N LYS A 587 9.47 24.05 -12.74
CA LYS A 587 9.20 23.09 -13.82
C LYS A 587 10.21 21.94 -13.80
N ARG A 588 11.50 22.24 -13.63
CA ARG A 588 12.55 21.21 -13.50
C ARG A 588 12.33 20.33 -12.28
N TYR A 589 11.99 20.92 -11.14
CA TYR A 589 11.62 20.19 -9.93
C TYR A 589 10.46 19.23 -10.16
N ALA A 590 9.41 19.65 -10.87
CA ALA A 590 8.27 18.79 -11.19
C ALA A 590 8.69 17.60 -12.08
N ALA A 591 9.53 17.83 -13.10
CA ALA A 591 10.04 16.78 -13.96
C ALA A 591 10.93 15.78 -13.19
N LEU A 592 11.87 16.28 -12.37
CA LEU A 592 12.72 15.47 -11.51
C LEU A 592 11.90 14.64 -10.52
N LYS A 593 10.80 15.21 -10.00
CA LYS A 593 9.88 14.47 -9.13
C LYS A 593 9.26 13.29 -9.86
N GLU A 594 8.78 13.45 -11.09
CA GLU A 594 8.24 12.34 -11.88
C GLU A 594 9.29 11.28 -12.20
N GLU A 595 10.52 11.70 -12.50
CA GLU A 595 11.65 10.81 -12.74
C GLU A 595 12.01 9.99 -11.49
N LEU A 596 12.09 10.64 -10.32
CA LEU A 596 12.36 9.97 -9.05
C LEU A 596 11.32 8.87 -8.75
N ILE A 597 10.05 9.16 -9.02
CA ILE A 597 8.96 8.21 -8.83
C ILE A 597 9.13 7.00 -9.75
N LYS A 598 9.54 7.22 -10.99
CA LYS A 598 9.81 6.17 -11.96
C LYS A 598 10.98 5.29 -11.49
N THR A 599 12.08 5.90 -11.05
CA THR A 599 13.27 5.19 -10.57
C THR A 599 12.99 4.38 -9.30
N GLU A 600 12.32 4.97 -8.29
CA GLU A 600 11.94 4.25 -7.07
C GLU A 600 11.00 3.07 -7.37
N ARG A 601 10.08 3.20 -8.34
CA ARG A 601 9.25 2.07 -8.79
C ARG A 601 10.06 0.97 -9.46
N ALA A 602 11.06 1.32 -10.26
CA ALA A 602 11.94 0.34 -10.89
C ALA A 602 12.75 -0.41 -9.84
N LEU A 603 13.30 0.30 -8.84
CA LEU A 603 14.03 -0.30 -7.72
C LEU A 603 13.15 -1.24 -6.89
N GLN A 604 11.91 -0.81 -6.62
CA GLN A 604 10.93 -1.64 -5.93
C GLN A 604 10.61 -2.90 -6.74
N THR A 605 10.36 -2.76 -8.04
CA THR A 605 10.06 -3.89 -8.94
C THR A 605 11.21 -4.90 -8.98
N LEU A 606 12.46 -4.44 -9.05
CA LEU A 606 13.64 -5.30 -8.98
C LEU A 606 13.67 -6.06 -7.65
N THR A 607 13.48 -5.35 -6.54
CA THR A 607 13.45 -5.90 -5.18
C THR A 607 12.35 -6.95 -5.02
N ASP A 608 11.15 -6.69 -5.53
CA ASP A 608 10.01 -7.63 -5.51
C ASP A 608 10.28 -8.88 -6.35
N THR A 609 10.92 -8.71 -7.51
CA THR A 609 11.32 -9.81 -8.40
C THR A 609 12.38 -10.70 -7.75
N LEU A 610 13.20 -10.15 -6.85
CA LEU A 610 14.17 -10.91 -6.08
C LEU A 610 13.51 -11.70 -4.95
N TYR A 611 12.63 -11.07 -4.18
CA TYR A 611 11.91 -11.75 -3.09
C TYR A 611 10.96 -12.86 -3.59
N SER A 612 10.38 -12.70 -4.78
CA SER A 612 9.57 -13.76 -5.41
C SER A 612 10.40 -14.96 -5.86
N ARG A 613 11.59 -14.72 -6.44
CA ARG A 613 12.52 -15.81 -6.85
C ARG A 613 13.23 -16.50 -5.69
N HIS A 614 13.34 -15.82 -4.55
CA HIS A 614 13.98 -16.34 -3.35
C HIS A 614 13.08 -16.24 -2.09
N PRO A 615 11.98 -17.02 -2.00
CA PRO A 615 11.06 -17.00 -0.86
C PRO A 615 11.74 -17.37 0.47
N GLU A 616 12.88 -18.05 0.45
CA GLU A 616 13.71 -18.35 1.61
C GLU A 616 14.21 -17.09 2.32
N PHE A 617 14.39 -15.97 1.60
CA PHE A 617 14.72 -14.68 2.21
C PHE A 617 13.55 -14.12 3.02
N ALA A 618 12.31 -14.54 2.73
CA ALA A 618 11.14 -14.12 3.47
C ALA A 618 10.94 -14.92 4.77
N GLN A 619 11.21 -16.23 4.80
CA GLN A 619 10.72 -17.10 5.88
C GLN A 619 11.44 -16.98 7.25
N LYS A 620 12.66 -16.42 7.34
CA LYS A 620 13.46 -16.43 8.60
C LYS A 620 13.31 -15.20 9.52
N ARG A 621 12.42 -14.23 9.24
CA ARG A 621 12.59 -12.84 9.71
C ARG A 621 11.39 -12.24 10.47
N ALA A 622 10.96 -12.88 11.57
CA ALA A 622 9.97 -12.28 12.47
C ALA A 622 10.67 -11.61 13.66
N ALA A 623 10.55 -10.28 13.77
CA ALA A 623 11.08 -9.57 14.93
C ALA A 623 10.32 -9.94 16.20
N LYS A 624 11.04 -10.43 17.21
CA LYS A 624 10.49 -10.67 18.54
C LYS A 624 10.22 -9.33 19.23
N THR A 625 9.03 -9.19 19.79
CA THR A 625 8.70 -8.07 20.67
C THR A 625 9.23 -8.34 22.07
N ALA A 626 9.66 -7.29 22.77
CA ALA A 626 10.14 -7.43 24.14
C ALA A 626 9.00 -7.86 25.07
N ASN A 627 9.30 -8.77 26.00
CA ASN A 627 8.41 -9.04 27.13
C ASN A 627 8.75 -8.09 28.30
N LEU A 628 7.81 -7.91 29.22
CA LEU A 628 7.96 -6.98 30.35
C LEU A 628 9.14 -7.36 31.25
N ALA A 629 9.31 -8.65 31.54
CA ALA A 629 10.34 -9.13 32.45
C ALA A 629 11.75 -8.77 31.96
N ASP A 630 11.98 -8.89 30.66
CA ASP A 630 13.25 -8.52 30.03
C ASP A 630 13.48 -7.02 30.11
N ILE A 631 12.48 -6.19 29.78
CA ILE A 631 12.61 -4.73 29.89
C ILE A 631 12.85 -4.28 31.33
N ALA A 632 12.09 -4.81 32.30
CA ALA A 632 12.22 -4.44 33.71
C ALA A 632 13.62 -4.75 34.26
N LYS A 633 14.23 -5.88 33.86
CA LYS A 633 15.61 -6.25 34.22
C LYS A 633 16.66 -5.30 33.66
N LEU A 634 16.37 -4.67 32.51
CA LEU A 634 17.29 -3.74 31.85
C LEU A 634 17.28 -2.34 32.48
N LEU A 635 16.24 -1.99 33.24
CA LEU A 635 16.07 -0.66 33.83
C LEU A 635 16.71 -0.61 35.24
N PRO A 636 17.64 0.35 35.49
CA PRO A 636 18.10 0.63 36.84
C PRO A 636 16.95 1.01 37.79
N VAL A 637 17.14 0.83 39.10
CA VAL A 637 16.12 1.10 40.14
C VAL A 637 15.64 2.56 40.15
N ASP A 638 16.48 3.50 39.72
CA ASP A 638 16.19 4.93 39.64
C ASP A 638 15.72 5.39 38.24
N THR A 639 15.38 4.45 37.34
CA THR A 639 14.98 4.74 35.97
C THR A 639 13.54 4.28 35.71
N ALA A 640 12.76 5.14 35.06
CA ALA A 640 11.42 4.81 34.56
C ALA A 640 11.34 5.01 33.05
N LEU A 641 10.74 4.04 32.36
CA LEU A 641 10.38 4.14 30.95
C LEU A 641 8.90 4.51 30.84
N LEU A 642 8.60 5.58 30.10
CA LEU A 642 7.26 6.10 29.87
C LEU A 642 6.86 5.82 28.41
N ASP A 643 6.06 4.77 28.22
CA ASP A 643 5.58 4.37 26.89
C ASP A 643 4.16 4.87 26.63
N TYR A 644 4.04 5.80 25.68
CA TYR A 644 2.77 6.38 25.29
C TYR A 644 2.21 5.69 24.05
N ILE A 645 0.89 5.49 24.02
CA ILE A 645 0.14 4.98 22.85
C ILE A 645 -1.09 5.86 22.63
N VAL A 646 -1.29 6.33 21.40
CA VAL A 646 -2.52 7.03 21.00
C VAL A 646 -3.59 5.98 20.72
N LEU A 647 -4.52 5.79 21.66
CA LEU A 647 -5.59 4.77 21.55
C LEU A 647 -6.71 5.23 20.60
N SER A 648 -7.05 6.51 20.66
CA SER A 648 -8.17 7.11 19.90
C SER A 648 -8.04 8.64 19.83
N GLN A 649 -9.03 9.30 19.23
CA GLN A 649 -9.09 10.77 19.20
C GLN A 649 -9.28 11.41 20.58
N GLU A 650 -9.64 10.64 21.60
CA GLU A 650 -9.99 11.16 22.94
C GLU A 650 -9.15 10.57 24.07
N LYS A 651 -8.32 9.57 23.80
CA LYS A 651 -7.59 8.82 24.82
C LYS A 651 -6.19 8.44 24.38
N LEU A 652 -5.26 8.55 25.32
CA LEU A 652 -3.92 7.96 25.24
C LEU A 652 -3.76 6.91 26.35
N ALA A 653 -2.93 5.90 26.13
CA ALA A 653 -2.40 5.07 27.19
C ALA A 653 -0.99 5.56 27.57
N LEU A 654 -0.68 5.51 28.86
CA LEU A 654 0.67 5.66 29.38
C LEU A 654 1.03 4.41 30.18
N PHE A 655 2.10 3.73 29.77
CA PHE A 655 2.74 2.66 30.53
C PHE A 655 3.99 3.22 31.23
N VAL A 656 4.04 3.09 32.54
CA VAL A 656 5.21 3.41 33.37
C VAL A 656 5.88 2.10 33.74
N VAL A 657 7.03 1.82 33.11
CA VAL A 657 7.81 0.61 33.35
C VAL A 657 9.01 0.94 34.22
N THR A 658 9.21 0.18 35.28
CA THR A 658 10.35 0.27 36.19
C THR A 658 10.90 -1.13 36.45
N SER A 659 11.99 -1.25 37.20
CA SER A 659 12.48 -2.55 37.66
C SER A 659 11.48 -3.33 38.54
N LYS A 660 10.43 -2.66 39.05
CA LYS A 660 9.36 -3.26 39.86
C LYS A 660 8.19 -3.80 39.03
N GLY A 661 8.17 -3.56 37.72
CA GLY A 661 7.06 -3.94 36.83
C GLY A 661 6.45 -2.76 36.08
N VAL A 662 5.21 -2.92 35.62
CA VAL A 662 4.48 -1.91 34.82
C VAL A 662 3.23 -1.39 35.53
N ASN A 663 2.99 -0.09 35.41
CA ASN A 663 1.71 0.54 35.72
C ASN A 663 1.14 1.19 34.47
N ALA A 664 -0.14 0.96 34.18
CA ALA A 664 -0.79 1.50 32.99
C ALA A 664 -1.89 2.50 33.36
N PHE A 665 -1.97 3.58 32.60
CA PHE A 665 -2.91 4.70 32.79
C PHE A 665 -3.64 5.00 31.49
N ILE A 666 -4.94 5.31 31.58
CA ILE A 666 -5.70 5.91 30.48
C ILE A 666 -5.75 7.42 30.73
N LEU A 667 -5.19 8.18 29.80
CA LEU A 667 -5.17 9.64 29.81
C LEU A 667 -6.31 10.17 28.92
N PRO A 668 -7.33 10.86 29.47
CA PRO A 668 -8.46 11.38 28.72
C PRO A 668 -8.08 12.68 27.98
N ILE A 669 -7.22 12.55 26.97
CA ILE A 669 -6.65 13.67 26.23
C ILE A 669 -7.13 13.60 24.78
N VAL A 670 -7.79 14.68 24.32
CA VAL A 670 -8.19 14.84 22.92
C VAL A 670 -6.95 15.01 22.04
N TYR A 671 -6.71 14.07 21.13
CA TYR A 671 -5.49 13.98 20.33
C TYR A 671 -5.28 15.22 19.45
N LYS A 672 -6.33 15.74 18.81
CA LYS A 672 -6.25 17.00 18.05
C LYS A 672 -5.78 18.17 18.90
N SER A 673 -6.26 18.27 20.14
CA SER A 673 -5.82 19.31 21.09
C SER A 673 -4.36 19.11 21.48
N LEU A 674 -3.94 17.86 21.73
CA LEU A 674 -2.55 17.51 22.00
C LEU A 674 -1.61 17.91 20.84
N VAL A 675 -2.00 17.63 19.58
CA VAL A 675 -1.25 18.03 18.38
C VAL A 675 -1.03 19.55 18.36
N SER A 676 -2.10 20.32 18.56
CA SER A 676 -2.03 21.79 18.59
C SER A 676 -1.13 22.30 19.73
N LYS A 677 -1.28 21.75 20.94
CA LYS A 677 -0.48 22.16 22.11
C LYS A 677 1.00 21.79 21.97
N ALA A 678 1.30 20.57 21.51
CA ALA A 678 2.67 20.12 21.28
C ALA A 678 3.37 21.00 20.23
N THR A 679 2.68 21.26 19.11
CA THR A 679 3.19 22.13 18.04
C THR A 679 3.42 23.56 18.54
N ALA A 680 2.47 24.11 19.30
CA ALA A 680 2.57 25.46 19.86
C ALA A 680 3.70 25.57 20.88
N LEU A 681 3.85 24.59 21.79
CA LEU A 681 4.95 24.57 22.76
C LEU A 681 6.29 24.52 22.05
N ARG A 682 6.46 23.62 21.06
CA ARG A 682 7.69 23.56 20.27
C ARG A 682 7.98 24.90 19.59
N SER A 683 6.98 25.53 18.97
CA SER A 683 7.17 26.84 18.33
C SER A 683 7.55 27.94 19.34
N ALA A 684 7.02 27.90 20.56
CA ALA A 684 7.40 28.82 21.62
C ALA A 684 8.83 28.57 22.11
N CYS A 685 9.21 27.31 22.33
CA CYS A 685 10.59 26.94 22.67
C CYS A 685 11.59 27.30 21.56
N ALA A 686 11.16 27.33 20.29
CA ALA A 686 11.98 27.65 19.13
C ALA A 686 12.14 29.16 18.84
N ASP A 687 11.49 30.05 19.61
CA ASP A 687 11.62 31.50 19.46
C ASP A 687 11.84 32.15 20.84
N PRO A 688 13.03 32.73 21.12
CA PRO A 688 13.34 33.29 22.44
C PRO A 688 12.46 34.47 22.85
N ARG A 689 11.63 35.00 21.95
CA ARG A 689 10.69 36.09 22.22
C ARG A 689 9.31 35.61 22.67
N LYS A 690 9.01 34.31 22.55
CA LYS A 690 7.68 33.75 22.87
C LYS A 690 7.64 33.17 24.27
N ASP A 691 6.52 33.32 24.95
CA ASP A 691 6.31 32.67 26.25
C ASP A 691 5.87 31.22 26.08
N TYR A 692 6.70 30.30 26.57
CA TYR A 692 6.45 28.84 26.56
C TYR A 692 5.85 28.35 27.89
N LYS A 693 5.94 29.12 28.98
CA LYS A 693 5.70 28.63 30.34
C LYS A 693 4.27 28.09 30.58
N PRO A 694 3.20 28.74 30.08
CA PRO A 694 1.83 28.24 30.27
C PRO A 694 1.64 26.87 29.63
N LEU A 695 2.08 26.71 28.37
CA LEU A 695 1.96 25.45 27.62
C LEU A 695 2.85 24.35 28.21
N ALA A 696 4.07 24.70 28.66
CA ALA A 696 4.99 23.76 29.31
C ALA A 696 4.43 23.21 30.62
N THR A 697 3.74 24.04 31.40
CA THR A 697 3.10 23.63 32.66
C THR A 697 1.84 22.80 32.39
N GLU A 698 1.02 23.21 31.42
CA GLU A 698 -0.19 22.49 31.03
C GLU A 698 0.13 21.08 30.52
N LEU A 699 1.09 20.95 29.60
CA LEU A 699 1.47 19.65 29.05
C LEU A 699 2.12 18.73 30.10
N HIS A 700 2.88 19.28 31.07
CA HIS A 700 3.34 18.50 32.22
C HIS A 700 2.17 17.90 33.02
N LYS A 701 1.16 18.72 33.33
CA LYS A 701 -0.03 18.30 34.08
C LYS A 701 -0.81 17.21 33.34
N LEU A 702 -0.90 17.29 32.01
CA LEU A 702 -1.61 16.30 31.21
C LEU A 702 -0.84 14.98 31.07
N LEU A 703 0.48 15.05 30.87
CA LEU A 703 1.27 13.89 30.43
C LEU A 703 1.97 13.15 31.57
N LEU A 704 2.47 13.85 32.61
CA LEU A 704 3.29 13.24 33.65
C LEU A 704 2.61 13.21 35.03
N ALA A 705 1.82 14.23 35.37
CA ALA A 705 1.20 14.30 36.70
C ALA A 705 0.37 13.05 37.09
N PRO A 706 -0.35 12.37 36.17
CA PRO A 706 -1.07 11.12 36.49
C PRO A 706 -0.17 9.99 37.00
N ALA A 707 1.12 10.00 36.64
CA ALA A 707 2.11 8.99 37.04
C ALA A 707 3.03 9.46 38.19
N ALA A 708 2.76 10.60 38.83
CA ALA A 708 3.68 11.21 39.81
C ALA A 708 4.08 10.26 40.95
N LYS A 709 3.16 9.40 41.42
CA LYS A 709 3.43 8.41 42.48
C LYS A 709 4.50 7.41 42.03
N GLN A 710 4.39 6.89 40.82
CA GLN A 710 5.32 5.92 40.23
C GLN A 710 6.69 6.55 39.93
N LEU A 711 6.74 7.87 39.74
CA LEU A 711 7.98 8.61 39.48
C LEU A 711 8.70 9.07 40.76
N THR A 712 8.25 8.63 41.94
CA THR A 712 8.91 8.94 43.22
C THR A 712 10.24 8.19 43.31
N GLY A 713 11.33 8.92 43.59
CA GLY A 713 12.69 8.36 43.67
C GLY A 713 13.36 8.09 42.31
N VAL A 714 12.62 8.28 41.20
CA VAL A 714 13.17 8.18 39.84
C VAL A 714 14.05 9.39 39.56
N LYS A 715 15.23 9.13 39.00
CA LYS A 715 16.20 10.15 38.56
C LYS A 715 16.29 10.22 37.04
N ARG A 716 15.93 9.15 36.32
CA ARG A 716 15.99 9.08 34.86
C ARG A 716 14.64 8.69 34.24
N LEU A 717 14.26 9.42 33.19
CA LEU A 717 13.09 9.14 32.36
C LEU A 717 13.53 8.75 30.95
N VAL A 718 13.03 7.60 30.48
CA VAL A 718 13.16 7.17 29.08
C VAL A 718 11.79 7.32 28.43
N ILE A 719 11.64 8.29 27.54
CA ILE A 719 10.36 8.62 26.91
C ILE A 719 10.23 7.84 25.61
N CYS A 720 9.17 7.03 25.51
CA CYS A 720 8.75 6.41 24.25
C CYS A 720 7.50 7.14 23.75
N PRO A 721 7.65 8.25 23.00
CA PRO A 721 6.52 9.02 22.50
C PRO A 721 5.76 8.28 21.39
N ASP A 722 4.51 8.67 21.16
CA ASP A 722 3.69 8.23 20.04
C ASP A 722 2.93 9.42 19.44
N GLY A 723 2.74 9.40 18.12
CA GLY A 723 2.13 10.50 17.36
C GLY A 723 2.73 11.87 17.70
N ALA A 724 1.88 12.86 17.99
CA ALA A 724 2.27 14.23 18.31
C ALA A 724 3.19 14.39 19.52
N LEU A 725 3.36 13.37 20.37
CA LEU A 725 4.27 13.44 21.51
C LEU A 725 5.73 13.53 21.09
N TRP A 726 6.09 13.12 19.87
CA TRP A 726 7.43 13.36 19.31
C TRP A 726 7.76 14.85 19.21
N ASP A 727 6.75 15.72 19.13
CA ASP A 727 6.92 17.18 19.06
C ASP A 727 7.02 17.84 20.44
N VAL A 728 6.81 17.10 21.53
CA VAL A 728 6.86 17.65 22.89
C VAL A 728 8.31 17.70 23.39
N PRO A 729 8.85 18.88 23.74
CA PRO A 729 10.14 18.98 24.39
C PRO A 729 10.04 18.62 25.88
N PHE A 730 10.08 17.33 26.22
CA PHE A 730 9.89 16.87 27.61
C PHE A 730 10.87 17.55 28.59
N GLN A 731 12.13 17.79 28.18
CA GLN A 731 13.11 18.53 28.97
C GLN A 731 12.69 19.97 29.33
N ALA A 732 11.87 20.61 28.50
CA ALA A 732 11.41 21.99 28.69
C ALA A 732 10.03 22.09 29.38
N LEU A 733 9.40 20.96 29.71
CA LEU A 733 8.17 20.97 30.50
C LEU A 733 8.43 21.50 31.91
N LEU A 734 7.43 22.17 32.49
CA LEU A 734 7.55 22.81 33.80
C LEU A 734 6.75 22.06 34.86
N MET A 735 7.44 21.69 35.94
CA MET A 735 6.84 21.15 37.16
C MET A 735 7.14 22.11 38.31
N ASN A 736 6.10 22.72 38.87
CA ASN A 736 6.21 23.70 39.97
C ASN A 736 7.21 24.83 39.66
N GLY A 737 7.19 25.33 38.41
CA GLY A 737 8.07 26.42 37.95
C GLY A 737 9.52 26.02 37.61
N GLN A 738 9.89 24.74 37.79
CA GLN A 738 11.21 24.22 37.43
C GLN A 738 11.11 23.33 36.18
N PHE A 739 12.14 23.36 35.34
CA PHE A 739 12.20 22.48 34.17
C PHE A 739 12.36 21.02 34.58
N LEU A 740 11.73 20.10 33.84
CA LEU A 740 11.93 18.67 34.07
C LEU A 740 13.40 18.27 33.92
N ALA A 741 14.17 18.91 33.05
CA ALA A 741 15.61 18.70 32.94
C ALA A 741 16.38 19.01 34.24
N GLN A 742 15.88 19.90 35.10
CA GLN A 742 16.50 20.16 36.40
C GLN A 742 16.27 19.03 37.40
N ARG A 743 15.26 18.19 37.18
CA ARG A 743 14.91 17.07 38.07
C ARG A 743 15.34 15.71 37.53
N TYR A 744 15.18 15.49 36.23
CA TYR A 744 15.38 14.20 35.58
C TYR A 744 16.48 14.26 34.53
N GLU A 745 17.22 13.17 34.40
CA GLU A 745 17.92 12.81 33.16
C GLU A 745 16.88 12.27 32.16
N ILE A 746 16.75 12.89 31.00
CA ILE A 746 15.70 12.55 30.03
C ILE A 746 16.34 12.06 28.73
N SER A 747 15.95 10.87 28.30
CA SER A 747 16.28 10.27 27.02
C SER A 747 15.01 9.79 26.32
N TYR A 748 15.13 9.45 25.03
CA TYR A 748 14.03 9.02 24.19
C TYR A 748 14.33 7.65 23.57
N ALA A 749 13.29 6.89 23.24
CA ALA A 749 13.41 5.65 22.49
C ALA A 749 12.18 5.42 21.62
N TYR A 750 12.33 4.66 20.53
CA TYR A 750 11.20 4.40 19.61
C TYR A 750 10.10 3.54 20.23
N SER A 751 10.46 2.62 21.12
CA SER A 751 9.57 1.79 21.93
C SER A 751 10.39 1.11 23.02
N ALA A 752 9.75 0.46 24.00
CA ALA A 752 10.46 -0.38 24.95
C ALA A 752 11.22 -1.52 24.25
N THR A 753 10.65 -2.11 23.20
CA THR A 753 11.38 -3.08 22.37
C THR A 753 12.58 -2.45 21.65
N GLY A 754 12.46 -1.20 21.19
CA GLY A 754 13.57 -0.44 20.61
C GLY A 754 14.72 -0.20 21.59
N VAL A 755 14.42 -0.02 22.87
CA VAL A 755 15.45 0.03 23.93
C VAL A 755 16.21 -1.28 23.99
N GLN A 756 15.52 -2.42 24.08
CA GLN A 756 16.17 -3.73 24.09
C GLN A 756 17.05 -3.93 22.86
N ALA A 757 16.52 -3.59 21.68
CA ALA A 757 17.26 -3.66 20.42
C ALA A 757 18.52 -2.80 20.43
N ALA A 758 18.50 -1.61 21.05
CA ALA A 758 19.67 -0.73 21.16
C ALA A 758 20.79 -1.40 21.95
N LEU A 759 20.45 -2.20 22.96
CA LEU A 759 21.43 -2.91 23.77
C LEU A 759 22.01 -4.11 23.03
N THR A 760 21.19 -4.81 22.24
CA THR A 760 21.67 -5.87 21.34
C THR A 760 22.63 -5.30 20.31
N VAL A 761 22.25 -4.21 19.63
CA VAL A 761 23.13 -3.50 18.68
C VAL A 761 24.45 -3.11 19.36
N LYS A 762 24.40 -2.57 20.58
CA LYS A 762 25.62 -2.23 21.34
C LYS A 762 26.53 -3.44 21.59
N ALA A 763 25.98 -4.61 21.84
CA ALA A 763 26.73 -5.84 22.11
C ALA A 763 27.38 -6.41 20.83
N ASP A 764 26.66 -6.37 19.71
CA ASP A 764 27.09 -6.96 18.43
C ASP A 764 27.99 -6.03 17.59
N ARG A 765 28.05 -4.74 17.97
CA ARG A 765 28.78 -3.70 17.24
C ARG A 765 30.30 -3.92 17.26
N LYS A 766 30.95 -3.64 16.13
CA LYS A 766 32.41 -3.60 15.98
C LYS A 766 33.08 -2.60 16.94
N GLN A 767 34.28 -2.94 17.40
CA GLN A 767 35.06 -2.05 18.26
C GLN A 767 35.70 -0.93 17.42
N PRO A 768 35.54 0.34 17.83
CA PRO A 768 36.14 1.46 17.12
C PRO A 768 37.65 1.48 17.30
N THR A 769 38.38 1.86 16.26
CA THR A 769 39.85 2.03 16.28
C THR A 769 40.28 3.48 16.48
N GLN A 770 39.35 4.42 16.27
CA GLN A 770 39.57 5.86 16.40
C GLN A 770 38.55 6.50 17.35
N THR A 771 38.85 7.69 17.87
CA THR A 771 38.04 8.30 18.93
C THR A 771 36.87 9.12 18.38
N LEU A 772 37.13 10.18 17.61
CA LEU A 772 36.09 11.10 17.14
C LEU A 772 36.36 11.52 15.70
N LEU A 773 35.33 11.43 14.86
CA LEU A 773 35.27 12.10 13.57
C LEU A 773 34.23 13.21 13.64
N ALA A 774 34.64 14.44 13.33
CA ALA A 774 33.73 15.57 13.22
C ALA A 774 33.74 16.11 11.79
N ILE A 775 32.56 16.14 11.18
CA ILE A 775 32.31 16.70 9.84
C ILE A 775 31.50 17.97 10.04
N ALA A 776 32.05 19.11 9.62
CA ALA A 776 31.46 20.41 9.87
C ALA A 776 31.74 21.39 8.73
N ASN A 777 30.89 22.41 8.59
CA ASN A 777 31.01 23.47 7.61
C ASN A 777 31.46 22.99 6.20
N PRO A 778 30.71 22.08 5.54
CA PRO A 778 31.09 21.62 4.20
C PRO A 778 31.08 22.76 3.18
N ASP A 779 31.93 22.66 2.17
CA ASP A 779 31.95 23.59 1.05
C ASP A 779 30.92 23.15 0.00
N PHE A 780 29.85 23.93 -0.16
CA PHE A 780 28.75 23.63 -1.10
C PHE A 780 28.97 24.23 -2.50
N GLY A 781 30.10 24.91 -2.75
CA GLY A 781 30.39 25.59 -4.02
C GLY A 781 29.99 27.07 -4.07
N SER A 782 30.16 27.70 -5.24
CA SER A 782 29.87 29.12 -5.46
C SER A 782 28.37 29.39 -5.65
N THR A 783 27.64 29.56 -4.55
CA THR A 783 26.39 30.34 -4.55
C THR A 783 26.44 31.39 -3.43
N LYS A 784 26.13 32.63 -3.79
CA LYS A 784 26.45 33.87 -3.05
C LYS A 784 26.05 33.84 -1.57
N ARG A 785 26.92 34.45 -0.75
CA ARG A 785 26.79 34.67 0.71
C ARG A 785 25.56 35.53 1.04
N PHE A 786 24.97 35.27 2.21
CA PHE A 786 24.24 36.31 2.95
C PHE A 786 25.29 37.35 3.41
N GLY A 787 25.26 38.57 2.87
CA GLY A 787 26.26 39.59 3.20
C GLY A 787 26.29 40.87 2.37
N ASP A 788 25.78 40.90 1.13
CA ASP A 788 25.75 42.13 0.30
C ASP A 788 24.39 42.85 0.36
N LEU A 789 23.84 43.03 1.56
CA LEU A 789 22.79 44.01 1.81
C LEU A 789 23.05 44.66 3.16
N ASP A 790 23.64 45.86 3.12
CA ASP A 790 23.52 46.81 4.21
C ASP A 790 22.03 46.96 4.57
N ASN A 791 21.74 46.88 5.88
CA ASN A 791 20.43 47.10 6.52
C ASN A 791 19.39 45.96 6.42
N LEU A 792 19.48 45.01 7.35
CA LEU A 792 18.33 44.26 7.88
C LEU A 792 18.23 44.46 9.40
N PRO A 793 17.05 44.80 9.96
CA PRO A 793 16.90 45.05 11.39
C PRO A 793 16.92 43.72 12.17
N GLY A 794 17.94 43.52 13.01
CA GLY A 794 17.94 42.41 13.97
C GLY A 794 19.29 41.89 14.44
N GLN A 795 20.41 42.29 13.84
CA GLN A 795 21.75 41.96 14.35
C GLN A 795 22.56 43.24 14.55
N ARG A 796 22.63 43.71 15.80
CA ARG A 796 23.76 44.54 16.27
C ARG A 796 24.65 43.68 17.16
N PRO A 797 25.99 43.81 17.06
CA PRO A 797 26.91 43.26 18.04
C PRO A 797 26.64 43.88 19.42
N ILE A 798 26.41 43.05 20.44
CA ILE A 798 26.31 43.45 21.84
C ILE A 798 27.76 43.59 22.34
N ASP A 799 28.42 44.72 22.07
CA ASP A 799 29.72 45.09 22.67
C ASP A 799 30.03 46.59 22.53
N THR A 800 29.04 47.48 22.65
CA THR A 800 29.30 48.93 22.77
C THR A 800 28.74 49.53 24.06
N PRO A 801 29.50 50.37 24.78
CA PRO A 801 29.04 50.99 26.01
C PRO A 801 27.97 52.04 25.69
N SER A 802 26.92 52.05 26.52
CA SER A 802 25.77 52.94 26.49
C SER A 802 26.16 54.42 26.39
N ARG A 803 25.57 55.15 25.44
CA ARG A 803 25.53 56.63 25.45
C ARG A 803 24.16 57.16 25.89
N PRO A 804 24.10 58.37 26.49
CA PRO A 804 23.01 58.78 27.36
C PRO A 804 21.74 59.19 26.62
N ILE A 805 20.64 59.10 27.36
CA ILE A 805 19.31 59.57 27.00
C ILE A 805 19.28 61.09 27.19
N ASP A 806 19.06 61.85 26.10
CA ASP A 806 18.53 63.21 26.15
C ASP A 806 17.70 63.50 24.88
N THR A 807 16.37 63.47 25.07
CA THR A 807 15.22 64.26 24.49
C THR A 807 15.22 64.85 23.05
N PRO A 808 14.07 65.34 22.50
CA PRO A 808 12.64 65.09 22.77
C PRO A 808 11.79 64.73 21.51
N SER A 809 10.55 64.34 21.77
CA SER A 809 9.47 63.94 20.84
C SER A 809 8.89 65.06 19.97
N ARG A 810 8.55 64.77 18.69
CA ARG A 810 7.32 65.14 17.90
C ARG A 810 7.59 65.25 16.37
N PRO A 811 6.57 65.34 15.47
CA PRO A 811 5.14 64.98 15.58
C PRO A 811 4.60 64.14 14.39
N ILE A 812 3.37 63.64 14.56
CA ILE A 812 2.49 63.01 13.56
C ILE A 812 1.89 64.10 12.66
N ASP A 813 2.04 63.97 11.33
CA ASP A 813 1.07 64.44 10.34
C ASP A 813 1.49 64.01 8.92
N THR A 814 0.60 63.31 8.20
CA THR A 814 0.12 63.68 6.84
C THR A 814 -0.75 62.57 6.20
N PRO A 815 -1.68 62.93 5.28
CA PRO A 815 -2.98 62.28 5.14
C PRO A 815 -3.12 61.35 3.92
N SER A 816 -4.25 60.64 3.94
CA SER A 816 -4.79 59.67 2.98
C SER A 816 -4.96 60.19 1.55
N ARG A 817 -4.82 59.30 0.56
CA ARG A 817 -5.44 59.42 -0.78
C ARG A 817 -5.83 58.04 -1.35
N PRO A 818 -6.79 57.97 -2.30
CA PRO A 818 -7.91 57.02 -2.28
C PRO A 818 -7.82 55.94 -3.36
N ILE A 819 -8.59 54.87 -3.19
CA ILE A 819 -8.74 53.77 -4.17
C ILE A 819 -10.07 53.97 -4.91
N ASP A 820 -9.99 54.22 -6.23
CA ASP A 820 -11.11 54.18 -7.16
C ASP A 820 -11.30 52.77 -7.74
N THR A 821 -12.40 52.12 -7.33
CA THR A 821 -13.45 51.32 -8.04
C THR A 821 -13.11 50.39 -9.25
N PRO A 822 -13.95 49.38 -9.64
CA PRO A 822 -15.36 49.17 -9.29
C PRO A 822 -15.83 47.73 -8.93
N SER A 823 -17.01 47.71 -8.32
CA SER A 823 -17.79 46.58 -7.81
C SER A 823 -18.77 46.02 -8.85
N ARG A 824 -18.91 44.68 -8.92
CA ARG A 824 -20.18 43.87 -8.94
C ARG A 824 -19.94 42.42 -9.41
N PRO A 825 -20.87 41.46 -9.18
CA PRO A 825 -22.00 41.43 -8.25
C PRO A 825 -22.01 40.21 -7.30
N ILE A 826 -22.69 40.39 -6.17
CA ILE A 826 -23.06 39.36 -5.20
C ILE A 826 -24.29 38.63 -5.75
N ASP A 827 -24.13 37.35 -6.07
CA ASP A 827 -25.21 36.36 -6.11
C ASP A 827 -24.60 34.95 -6.07
N THR A 828 -24.42 34.41 -4.86
CA THR A 828 -24.50 32.96 -4.63
C THR A 828 -24.94 32.70 -3.18
N PRO A 829 -25.89 31.77 -2.97
CA PRO A 829 -26.55 31.59 -1.69
C PRO A 829 -25.61 31.05 -0.60
N SER A 830 -25.83 31.58 0.59
CA SER A 830 -25.29 31.15 1.88
C SER A 830 -25.15 29.63 1.96
N ARG A 831 -23.91 29.16 2.12
CA ARG A 831 -23.62 27.76 2.43
C ARG A 831 -24.17 27.45 3.83
N PRO A 832 -24.92 26.35 4.04
CA PRO A 832 -25.44 25.99 5.35
C PRO A 832 -24.31 25.77 6.36
N ILE A 833 -24.48 26.37 7.54
CA ILE A 833 -23.77 26.06 8.78
C ILE A 833 -24.29 24.68 9.22
N ASP A 834 -23.73 23.61 8.67
CA ASP A 834 -23.78 22.23 9.17
C ASP A 834 -23.08 21.30 8.17
N THR A 835 -21.75 21.32 8.19
CA THR A 835 -20.93 20.27 7.56
C THR A 835 -20.57 19.22 8.62
N PRO A 836 -21.01 17.96 8.48
CA PRO A 836 -20.50 16.88 9.30
C PRO A 836 -18.98 16.74 9.07
N SER A 837 -18.26 16.65 10.18
CA SER A 837 -16.83 16.37 10.28
C SER A 837 -16.37 15.35 9.24
N ARG A 838 -15.45 15.75 8.35
CA ARG A 838 -14.72 14.80 7.49
C ARG A 838 -14.07 13.71 8.37
N PRO A 839 -14.19 12.42 8.02
CA PRO A 839 -13.40 11.36 8.63
C PRO A 839 -11.91 11.65 8.43
N ILE A 840 -11.15 11.67 9.53
CA ILE A 840 -9.69 11.76 9.53
C ILE A 840 -9.14 10.33 9.35
N ASP A 841 -9.51 9.71 8.24
CA ASP A 841 -8.89 8.48 7.74
C ASP A 841 -8.26 8.83 6.39
N THR A 842 -7.14 9.54 6.45
CA THR A 842 -6.25 9.64 5.30
C THR A 842 -5.15 8.59 5.47
N PRO A 843 -5.17 7.47 4.73
CA PRO A 843 -3.92 6.80 4.40
C PRO A 843 -3.08 7.81 3.60
N SER A 844 -1.76 7.78 3.81
CA SER A 844 -0.73 8.29 2.90
C SER A 844 -1.10 9.56 2.12
N ARG A 845 -0.43 10.69 2.42
CA ARG A 845 -0.25 11.70 1.36
C ARG A 845 0.23 10.94 0.11
N PRO A 846 -0.46 11.02 -1.05
CA PRO A 846 0.06 10.43 -2.26
C PRO A 846 1.48 10.96 -2.48
N ILE A 847 2.32 10.17 -3.16
CA ILE A 847 3.60 10.62 -3.72
C ILE A 847 3.44 11.98 -4.43
N ASP A 848 2.24 12.25 -4.96
CA ASP A 848 1.84 13.46 -5.67
C ASP A 848 1.51 14.66 -4.75
N SER A 849 1.47 14.52 -3.42
CA SER A 849 1.19 15.63 -2.50
C SER A 849 2.41 16.53 -2.30
N PRO A 850 2.26 17.87 -2.26
CA PRO A 850 3.36 18.78 -1.98
C PRO A 850 3.91 18.49 -0.57
N SER A 851 5.20 18.15 -0.49
CA SER A 851 5.90 17.93 0.77
C SER A 851 5.75 19.16 1.67
N ARG A 852 5.54 18.95 2.98
CA ARG A 852 5.67 20.04 3.97
C ARG A 852 7.15 20.43 4.17
N ALA A 853 8.07 19.75 3.48
CA ALA A 853 9.53 19.95 3.52
C ALA A 853 9.96 21.39 3.13
N PHE A 854 9.09 22.16 2.49
CA PHE A 854 9.39 23.53 2.06
C PHE A 854 9.26 24.61 3.13
N ASP A 855 8.69 24.32 4.30
CA ASP A 855 8.53 25.36 5.33
C ASP A 855 9.73 25.45 6.29
N SER A 856 10.61 24.43 6.38
CA SER A 856 11.78 24.47 7.28
C SER A 856 13.08 24.92 6.62
N VAL A 857 13.21 24.79 5.30
CA VAL A 857 14.13 25.63 4.53
C VAL A 857 13.27 26.76 4.01
N SER A 858 13.15 27.84 4.80
CA SER A 858 12.37 29.03 4.46
C SER A 858 12.41 29.31 2.96
N ARG A 859 11.25 29.27 2.29
CA ARG A 859 11.04 29.55 0.86
C ARG A 859 12.08 30.54 0.32
N GLY A 860 12.93 30.07 -0.60
CA GLY A 860 13.85 30.91 -1.38
C GLY A 860 15.22 31.25 -0.77
N LYS A 861 15.83 30.37 0.04
CA LYS A 861 17.20 30.59 0.58
C LYS A 861 18.19 29.48 0.18
N ALA A 862 19.30 29.86 -0.45
CA ALA A 862 20.44 29.04 -0.87
C ALA A 862 20.96 28.09 0.25
N ILE A 863 21.54 26.93 -0.14
CA ILE A 863 22.33 26.10 0.78
C ILE A 863 23.64 26.84 1.04
N VAL A 864 23.75 27.47 2.21
CA VAL A 864 24.90 28.30 2.59
C VAL A 864 25.84 27.57 3.55
N ALA A 865 27.12 27.95 3.51
CA ALA A 865 28.13 27.53 4.47
C ALA A 865 27.69 27.82 5.92
N LEU A 866 28.14 26.97 6.85
CA LEU A 866 27.80 27.00 8.27
C LEU A 866 29.03 27.33 9.11
N PRO A 867 29.58 28.56 9.06
CA PRO A 867 30.82 28.89 9.76
C PRO A 867 30.75 28.70 11.28
N GLY A 868 29.55 28.75 11.88
CA GLY A 868 29.34 28.41 13.29
C GLY A 868 29.72 26.97 13.63
N THR A 869 29.43 26.02 12.73
CA THR A 869 29.73 24.59 12.92
C THR A 869 31.23 24.29 12.85
N GLN A 870 32.02 25.13 12.15
CA GLN A 870 33.48 25.03 12.19
C GLN A 870 34.01 25.25 13.62
N ARG A 871 33.46 26.23 14.35
CA ARG A 871 33.86 26.51 15.73
C ARG A 871 33.55 25.35 16.67
N GLU A 872 32.43 24.69 16.43
CA GLU A 872 32.05 23.47 17.14
C GLU A 872 33.08 22.35 16.90
N ALA A 873 33.43 22.07 15.64
CA ALA A 873 34.46 21.10 15.30
C ALA A 873 35.84 21.45 15.91
N ASP A 874 36.24 22.72 15.86
CA ASP A 874 37.51 23.19 16.44
C ASP A 874 37.53 23.00 17.98
N ALA A 875 36.40 23.25 18.65
CA ALA A 875 36.26 23.00 20.09
C ALA A 875 36.39 21.49 20.41
N LEU A 876 35.82 20.62 19.58
CA LEU A 876 35.96 19.18 19.74
C LEU A 876 37.41 18.71 19.52
N LYS A 877 38.15 19.28 18.56
CA LYS A 877 39.57 18.97 18.34
C LYS A 877 40.46 19.37 19.52
N LYS A 878 40.10 20.45 20.23
CA LYS A 878 40.79 20.84 21.48
C LYS A 878 40.53 19.82 22.61
N LEU A 879 39.30 19.30 22.71
CA LEU A 879 38.92 18.31 23.72
C LEU A 879 39.48 16.91 23.41
N PHE A 880 39.57 16.57 22.12
CA PHE A 880 40.09 15.29 21.63
C PHE A 880 41.23 15.56 20.64
N PRO A 881 42.49 15.62 21.09
CA PRO A 881 43.63 15.91 20.22
C PRO A 881 43.75 14.93 19.04
N THR A 882 43.31 13.69 19.21
CA THR A 882 43.28 12.64 18.17
C THR A 882 42.04 12.68 17.27
N ALA A 883 41.13 13.65 17.43
CA ALA A 883 39.95 13.75 16.58
C ALA A 883 40.32 14.10 15.14
N THR A 884 39.63 13.48 14.20
CA THR A 884 39.72 13.84 12.78
C THR A 884 38.67 14.90 12.48
N LEU A 885 39.08 16.02 11.88
CA LEU A 885 38.17 17.05 11.39
C LEU A 885 38.08 16.97 9.87
N MET A 886 36.87 16.98 9.33
CA MET A 886 36.58 17.10 7.91
C MET A 886 35.73 18.34 7.68
N THR A 887 36.32 19.40 7.14
CA THR A 887 35.63 20.67 6.90
C THR A 887 35.91 21.26 5.53
N GLY A 888 35.08 22.20 5.09
CA GLY A 888 35.18 22.78 3.74
C GLY A 888 35.10 21.70 2.66
N SER A 889 36.01 21.77 1.68
CA SER A 889 36.09 20.81 0.58
C SER A 889 36.53 19.41 1.01
N ALA A 890 37.06 19.24 2.23
CA ALA A 890 37.43 17.93 2.78
C ALA A 890 36.22 17.15 3.33
N ALA A 891 35.09 17.81 3.57
CA ALA A 891 33.85 17.20 4.09
C ALA A 891 33.07 16.43 3.01
N GLN A 892 33.74 15.55 2.26
CA GLN A 892 33.19 14.82 1.12
C GLN A 892 32.43 13.57 1.56
N GLU A 893 31.38 13.24 0.81
CA GLU A 893 30.52 12.08 1.03
C GLU A 893 31.27 10.74 1.00
N GLY A 894 32.03 10.46 -0.06
CA GLY A 894 32.81 9.21 -0.16
C GLY A 894 33.82 9.04 0.98
N ARG A 895 34.45 10.13 1.43
CA ARG A 895 35.32 10.08 2.63
C ARG A 895 34.52 9.80 3.89
N ALA A 896 33.34 10.41 4.06
CA ALA A 896 32.48 10.14 5.20
C ALA A 896 32.07 8.66 5.25
N LYS A 897 31.66 8.08 4.10
CA LYS A 897 31.32 6.64 3.96
C LYS A 897 32.50 5.74 4.32
N LEU A 898 33.72 6.08 3.86
CA LEU A 898 34.94 5.30 4.11
C LEU A 898 35.42 5.35 5.57
N GLU A 899 35.28 6.52 6.22
CA GLU A 899 35.84 6.77 7.54
C GLU A 899 34.88 6.41 8.69
N ALA A 900 33.56 6.57 8.49
CA ALA A 900 32.56 6.50 9.57
C ALA A 900 32.61 5.21 10.40
N SER A 901 32.96 4.07 9.78
CA SER A 901 33.04 2.77 10.45
C SER A 901 34.17 2.65 11.49
N LYS A 902 35.14 3.57 11.51
CA LYS A 902 36.36 3.46 12.34
C LYS A 902 36.24 4.14 13.71
N TYR A 903 35.31 5.08 13.87
CA TYR A 903 35.31 6.01 15.00
C TYR A 903 34.29 5.64 16.08
N LYS A 904 34.66 5.90 17.34
CA LYS A 904 33.79 5.73 18.51
C LYS A 904 32.67 6.76 18.53
N TYR A 905 32.95 8.00 18.16
CA TYR A 905 31.98 9.07 18.07
C TYR A 905 31.98 9.66 16.66
N LEU A 906 30.79 9.85 16.11
CA LEU A 906 30.58 10.57 14.86
C LEU A 906 29.80 11.85 15.14
N HIS A 907 30.28 12.97 14.63
CA HIS A 907 29.67 14.28 14.82
C HIS A 907 29.45 14.95 13.46
N PHE A 908 28.20 15.06 13.04
CA PHE A 908 27.80 15.72 11.80
C PHE A 908 27.17 17.07 12.13
N ALA A 909 27.91 18.14 11.90
CA ALA A 909 27.45 19.52 12.02
C ALA A 909 27.28 20.13 10.62
N THR A 910 26.32 19.59 9.87
CA THR A 910 26.05 19.94 8.46
C THR A 910 24.56 20.26 8.26
N HIS A 911 24.05 20.39 7.03
CA HIS A 911 22.59 20.49 6.82
C HIS A 911 21.96 19.11 6.76
N GLY A 912 20.73 18.97 7.24
CA GLY A 912 19.90 17.78 7.06
C GLY A 912 18.72 18.06 6.13
N PHE A 913 18.45 17.15 5.20
CA PHE A 913 17.28 17.18 4.31
C PHE A 913 16.38 15.98 4.60
N PHE A 914 15.08 16.22 4.75
CA PHE A 914 14.10 15.19 5.10
C PHE A 914 13.09 15.00 3.97
N ASN A 915 13.05 13.79 3.42
CA ASN A 915 12.13 13.43 2.36
C ASN A 915 10.97 12.62 2.94
N ASP A 916 9.87 13.29 3.26
CA ASP A 916 8.69 12.68 3.85
C ASP A 916 8.03 11.62 2.94
N ALA A 917 8.10 11.81 1.62
CA ALA A 917 7.49 10.89 0.66
C ALA A 917 8.32 9.62 0.50
N SER A 918 9.65 9.76 0.53
CA SER A 918 10.62 8.67 0.41
C SER A 918 11.67 8.78 1.52
N PRO A 919 11.38 8.29 2.75
CA PRO A 919 12.24 8.49 3.91
C PRO A 919 13.69 8.03 3.74
N LEU A 920 13.94 7.00 2.91
CA LEU A 920 15.28 6.50 2.57
C LEU A 920 16.15 7.52 1.82
N LEU A 921 15.54 8.54 1.21
CA LEU A 921 16.22 9.64 0.52
C LEU A 921 16.41 10.88 1.39
N SER A 922 16.05 10.80 2.68
CA SER A 922 16.49 11.81 3.65
C SER A 922 18.01 11.76 3.77
N SER A 923 18.69 12.90 3.86
CA SER A 923 20.14 12.96 3.65
C SER A 923 20.83 14.01 4.51
N LEU A 924 22.10 13.78 4.82
CA LEU A 924 23.02 14.79 5.34
C LEU A 924 23.72 15.46 4.15
N VAL A 925 23.68 16.78 4.06
CA VAL A 925 24.32 17.54 2.99
C VAL A 925 25.79 17.72 3.33
N LEU A 926 26.66 17.34 2.39
CA LEU A 926 28.11 17.34 2.48
C LEU A 926 28.72 18.23 1.39
N ALA A 927 30.05 18.24 1.29
CA ALA A 927 30.75 19.10 0.35
C ALA A 927 30.39 18.75 -1.09
N GLN A 928 30.43 19.76 -1.96
CA GLN A 928 30.18 19.58 -3.39
C GLN A 928 31.13 18.49 -3.94
N PRO A 929 30.59 17.50 -4.69
CA PRO A 929 31.42 16.43 -5.22
C PRO A 929 32.44 16.96 -6.21
N SER A 930 33.63 16.38 -6.21
CA SER A 930 34.67 16.62 -7.22
C SER A 930 34.16 16.22 -8.62
N SER A 931 34.65 16.90 -9.67
CA SER A 931 34.33 16.53 -11.05
C SER A 931 34.66 15.06 -11.32
N GLY A 932 33.68 14.29 -11.81
CA GLY A 932 33.82 12.84 -12.06
C GLY A 932 33.58 11.92 -10.85
N SER A 933 33.20 12.45 -9.68
CA SER A 933 32.78 11.64 -8.54
C SER A 933 31.48 10.87 -8.83
N LYS A 934 31.34 9.66 -8.25
CA LYS A 934 30.07 8.91 -8.22
C LYS A 934 29.12 9.40 -7.13
N ASP A 935 29.63 10.16 -6.17
CA ASP A 935 28.87 10.74 -5.06
C ASP A 935 28.17 12.03 -5.50
N ASP A 936 27.03 12.34 -4.89
CA ASP A 936 26.20 13.51 -5.25
C ASP A 936 26.31 14.65 -4.22
N GLY A 937 27.04 14.44 -3.12
CA GLY A 937 27.21 15.37 -2.02
C GLY A 937 26.12 15.26 -0.95
N PHE A 938 25.26 14.24 -1.00
CA PHE A 938 24.15 14.02 -0.09
C PHE A 938 24.23 12.60 0.47
N LEU A 939 24.73 12.45 1.69
CA LEU A 939 24.77 11.15 2.36
C LEU A 939 23.35 10.74 2.78
N THR A 940 22.71 9.88 1.98
CA THR A 940 21.32 9.46 2.17
C THR A 940 21.15 8.42 3.28
N ALA A 941 19.95 8.32 3.85
CA ALA A 941 19.59 7.28 4.80
C ALA A 941 19.78 5.88 4.18
N ARG A 942 19.46 5.73 2.90
CA ARG A 942 19.73 4.51 2.10
C ARG A 942 21.20 4.11 2.15
N GLU A 943 22.11 5.05 1.89
CA GLU A 943 23.54 4.76 1.94
C GLU A 943 24.03 4.51 3.37
N ILE A 944 23.46 5.20 4.36
CA ILE A 944 23.78 4.97 5.77
C ILE A 944 23.38 3.55 6.18
N PHE A 945 22.26 2.98 5.70
CA PHE A 945 21.88 1.59 5.98
C PHE A 945 22.95 0.58 5.56
N ASP A 946 23.67 0.87 4.47
CA ASP A 946 24.74 0.03 3.94
C ASP A 946 26.06 0.18 4.72
N LEU A 947 26.15 1.15 5.65
CA LEU A 947 27.34 1.34 6.48
C LEU A 947 27.41 0.35 7.65
N ASP A 948 28.64 0.07 8.07
CA ASP A 948 28.95 -0.72 9.26
C ASP A 948 29.61 0.11 10.36
N LEU A 949 28.79 0.84 11.12
CA LEU A 949 29.29 1.80 12.09
C LEU A 949 29.80 1.10 13.36
N SER A 950 31.05 1.41 13.72
CA SER A 950 31.58 1.12 15.07
C SER A 950 31.25 2.22 16.08
N ALA A 951 30.38 3.18 15.75
CA ALA A 951 30.11 4.35 16.58
C ALA A 951 29.21 4.01 17.79
N GLU A 952 29.59 4.46 18.99
CA GLU A 952 28.74 4.40 20.20
C GLU A 952 27.66 5.44 20.16
N MET A 953 27.92 6.54 19.46
CA MET A 953 27.05 7.68 19.39
C MET A 953 27.30 8.45 18.09
N VAL A 954 26.20 8.80 17.42
CA VAL A 954 26.20 9.76 16.32
C VAL A 954 25.47 11.01 16.78
N VAL A 955 26.11 12.17 16.66
CA VAL A 955 25.51 13.48 16.92
C VAL A 955 25.18 14.12 15.58
N LEU A 956 23.91 14.43 15.36
CA LEU A 956 23.44 15.20 14.21
C LEU A 956 23.19 16.65 14.67
N SER A 957 24.26 17.43 14.71
CA SER A 957 24.29 18.85 15.06
C SER A 957 23.85 19.73 13.88
N ALA A 958 22.67 19.40 13.32
CA ALA A 958 22.05 20.10 12.22
C ALA A 958 20.63 20.55 12.61
N CYS A 959 20.07 21.56 11.93
CA CYS A 959 18.72 22.04 12.21
C CYS A 959 17.65 20.96 11.93
N ASN A 960 16.72 20.73 12.88
CA ASN A 960 15.54 19.85 12.73
C ASN A 960 15.81 18.35 12.51
N THR A 961 16.86 17.75 13.10
CA THR A 961 17.27 16.38 12.76
C THR A 961 16.47 15.24 13.36
N ALA A 962 15.64 15.50 14.37
CA ALA A 962 14.78 14.50 15.01
C ALA A 962 13.47 14.19 14.24
N ARG A 963 13.31 14.67 13.01
CA ARG A 963 12.02 14.69 12.29
C ARG A 963 11.98 13.75 11.07
N GLY A 964 10.79 13.24 10.79
CA GLY A 964 10.43 12.38 9.64
C GLY A 964 8.92 12.11 9.69
N VAL A 965 8.34 11.50 8.65
CA VAL A 965 6.89 11.17 8.64
C VAL A 965 6.55 10.25 9.80
N GLN A 966 5.63 10.70 10.64
CA GLN A 966 4.97 9.87 11.63
C GLN A 966 3.97 8.98 10.90
N ARG A 967 4.34 7.72 10.66
CA ARG A 967 3.36 6.69 10.31
C ARG A 967 2.76 6.14 11.60
N THR A 968 1.44 6.00 11.65
CA THR A 968 0.73 5.42 12.79
C THR A 968 1.32 4.05 13.10
N GLY A 969 1.91 3.89 14.29
CA GLY A 969 2.60 2.66 14.70
C GLY A 969 4.07 2.50 14.30
N ASP A 970 4.61 3.28 13.36
CA ASP A 970 6.02 3.18 12.94
C ASP A 970 6.88 4.40 13.36
N GLY A 971 6.35 5.43 14.03
CA GLY A 971 7.17 6.53 14.58
C GLY A 971 7.91 7.37 13.50
N VAL A 972 9.01 8.02 13.88
CA VAL A 972 9.86 8.85 12.97
C VAL A 972 10.69 7.93 12.07
N ILE A 973 10.31 7.78 10.80
CA ILE A 973 11.08 7.05 9.79
C ILE A 973 12.08 8.01 9.11
N GLY A 974 13.37 7.66 9.04
CA GLY A 974 14.38 8.47 8.35
C GLY A 974 15.84 8.15 8.74
N LEU A 975 16.70 9.18 8.77
CA LEU A 975 18.14 9.09 9.06
C LEU A 975 18.47 8.39 10.38
N THR A 976 17.65 8.58 11.41
CA THR A 976 17.92 8.04 12.74
C THR A 976 17.69 6.53 12.82
N TRP A 977 16.78 5.98 12.01
CA TRP A 977 16.63 4.54 11.82
C TRP A 977 17.79 3.96 11.03
N ALA A 978 18.23 4.66 9.98
CA ALA A 978 19.38 4.26 9.20
C ALA A 978 20.63 4.13 10.06
N LEU A 979 20.93 5.14 10.89
CA LEU A 979 22.06 5.11 11.83
C LEU A 979 21.95 3.94 12.83
N PHE A 980 20.73 3.64 13.29
CA PHE A 980 20.50 2.56 14.24
C PHE A 980 20.74 1.18 13.63
N VAL A 981 20.20 0.93 12.43
CA VAL A 981 20.43 -0.31 11.68
C VAL A 981 21.88 -0.41 11.18
N ALA A 982 22.52 0.72 10.89
CA ALA A 982 23.94 0.81 10.58
C ALA A 982 24.84 0.47 11.78
N GLY A 983 24.30 0.22 12.97
CA GLY A 983 25.06 -0.28 14.13
C GLY A 983 25.30 0.74 15.23
N CYS A 984 24.74 1.95 15.13
CA CYS A 984 24.89 2.97 16.16
C CYS A 984 23.75 2.89 17.20
N PRO A 985 24.00 2.51 18.46
CA PRO A 985 22.95 2.32 19.46
C PRO A 985 22.39 3.63 20.03
N THR A 986 23.08 4.76 19.86
CA THR A 986 22.69 6.06 20.42
C THR A 986 22.79 7.17 19.38
N GLN A 987 21.77 8.02 19.27
CA GLN A 987 21.81 9.23 18.47
C GLN A 987 21.52 10.46 19.32
N VAL A 988 22.17 11.59 19.03
CA VAL A 988 21.82 12.90 19.59
C VAL A 988 21.33 13.78 18.44
N VAL A 989 20.09 14.23 18.53
CA VAL A 989 19.40 14.92 17.44
C VAL A 989 18.66 16.16 17.94
N SER A 990 18.46 17.15 17.07
CA SER A 990 17.75 18.39 17.40
C SER A 990 16.26 18.30 17.05
N GLN A 991 15.39 18.75 17.93
CA GLN A 991 13.93 18.80 17.71
C GLN A 991 13.49 20.04 16.91
N TRP A 992 14.29 21.12 16.90
CA TRP A 992 14.05 22.35 16.11
C TRP A 992 15.37 23.02 15.69
N ALA A 993 15.27 24.09 14.90
CA ALA A 993 16.41 24.91 14.49
C ALA A 993 17.02 25.67 15.68
N VAL A 994 18.34 25.68 15.78
CA VAL A 994 19.08 26.13 16.96
C VAL A 994 19.95 27.34 16.65
N ASP A 995 20.32 28.10 17.69
CA ASP A 995 21.31 29.16 17.56
C ASP A 995 22.73 28.56 17.52
N ASP A 996 23.55 29.04 16.59
CA ASP A 996 24.89 28.50 16.32
C ASP A 996 25.83 28.61 17.53
N ALA A 997 25.81 29.76 18.24
CA ALA A 997 26.75 30.02 19.32
C ALA A 997 26.45 29.19 20.58
N SER A 998 25.18 29.11 20.95
CA SER A 998 24.71 28.26 22.05
C SER A 998 24.91 26.78 21.74
N THR A 999 24.70 26.34 20.49
CA THR A 999 24.94 24.94 20.07
C THR A 999 26.40 24.54 20.22
N ALA A 1000 27.33 25.36 19.73
CA ALA A 1000 28.76 25.10 19.91
C ALA A 1000 29.15 25.00 21.40
N THR A 1001 28.57 25.86 22.24
CA THR A 1001 28.80 25.83 23.70
C THR A 1001 28.21 24.58 24.34
N LEU A 1002 26.98 24.21 23.97
CA LEU A 1002 26.29 23.01 24.46
C LEU A 1002 27.08 21.75 24.09
N MET A 1003 27.52 21.63 22.84
CA MET A 1003 28.21 20.45 22.34
C MET A 1003 29.63 20.33 22.91
N ALA A 1004 30.38 21.43 23.01
CA ALA A 1004 31.66 21.43 23.72
C ALA A 1004 31.49 21.01 25.19
N GLY A 1005 30.47 21.53 25.89
CA GLY A 1005 30.14 21.12 27.25
C GLY A 1005 29.75 19.65 27.37
N PHE A 1006 28.94 19.14 26.43
CA PHE A 1006 28.51 17.75 26.38
C PHE A 1006 29.69 16.80 26.23
N TYR A 1007 30.55 17.03 25.23
CA TYR A 1007 31.73 16.21 25.00
C TYR A 1007 32.78 16.36 26.11
N SER A 1008 32.92 17.54 26.71
CA SER A 1008 33.78 17.74 27.87
C SER A 1008 33.30 16.90 29.06
N ASN A 1009 31.99 16.90 29.36
CA ASN A 1009 31.42 16.08 30.43
C ASN A 1009 31.59 14.57 30.16
N LEU A 1010 31.51 14.13 28.90
CA LEU A 1010 31.80 12.74 28.50
C LEU A 1010 33.27 12.37 28.73
N ALA A 1011 34.20 13.19 28.21
CA ALA A 1011 35.62 12.86 28.19
C ALA A 1011 36.31 13.04 29.55
N THR A 1012 36.02 14.13 30.26
CA THR A 1012 36.77 14.54 31.46
C THR A 1012 36.10 14.08 32.74
N LYS A 1013 34.76 14.15 32.82
CA LYS A 1013 33.99 13.78 34.02
C LYS A 1013 33.49 12.34 34.00
N LYS A 1014 33.74 11.60 32.91
CA LYS A 1014 33.30 10.21 32.68
C LYS A 1014 31.81 9.99 32.98
N GLN A 1015 30.99 10.99 32.70
CA GLN A 1015 29.53 10.90 32.87
C GLN A 1015 28.93 10.02 31.77
N GLY A 1016 27.81 9.35 32.07
CA GLY A 1016 26.99 8.67 31.06
C GLY A 1016 26.40 9.68 30.06
N LYS A 1017 26.00 9.20 28.87
CA LYS A 1017 25.63 10.08 27.75
C LYS A 1017 24.47 11.03 28.09
N GLY A 1018 23.40 10.53 28.70
CA GLY A 1018 22.27 11.36 29.11
C GLY A 1018 22.64 12.40 30.17
N ALA A 1019 23.42 11.98 31.17
CA ALA A 1019 23.89 12.87 32.24
C ALA A 1019 24.79 14.00 31.71
N ALA A 1020 25.69 13.68 30.77
CA ALA A 1020 26.59 14.66 30.16
C ALA A 1020 25.84 15.72 29.36
N LEU A 1021 24.83 15.32 28.57
CA LEU A 1021 24.01 16.24 27.77
C LEU A 1021 23.16 17.13 28.68
N ARG A 1022 22.51 16.53 29.69
CA ARG A 1022 21.76 17.26 30.71
C ARG A 1022 22.64 18.30 31.41
N GLN A 1023 23.84 17.92 31.84
CA GLN A 1023 24.72 18.84 32.55
C GLN A 1023 25.14 20.02 31.68
N ALA A 1024 25.40 19.80 30.38
CA ALA A 1024 25.68 20.88 29.44
C ALA A 1024 24.48 21.83 29.29
N ALA A 1025 23.26 21.27 29.18
CA ALA A 1025 22.03 22.06 29.12
C ALA A 1025 21.79 22.89 30.40
N LEU A 1026 22.04 22.31 31.57
CA LEU A 1026 21.90 23.02 32.86
C LEU A 1026 22.92 24.16 33.00
N THR A 1027 24.14 24.00 32.48
CA THR A 1027 25.13 25.08 32.46
C THR A 1027 24.64 26.27 31.64
N LEU A 1028 24.03 26.02 30.47
CA LEU A 1028 23.44 27.10 29.66
C LEU A 1028 22.22 27.72 30.34
N LEU A 1029 21.38 26.92 30.99
CA LEU A 1029 20.22 27.40 31.74
C LEU A 1029 20.60 28.38 32.87
N GLN A 1030 21.76 28.19 33.49
CA GLN A 1030 22.27 29.09 34.56
C GLN A 1030 22.79 30.43 34.02
N SER A 1031 23.05 30.55 32.71
CA SER A 1031 23.45 31.80 32.08
C SER A 1031 22.24 32.74 31.91
N GLN A 1032 22.36 33.99 32.35
CA GLN A 1032 21.31 35.00 32.12
C GLN A 1032 20.97 35.17 30.62
N LYS A 1033 21.95 34.99 29.73
CA LYS A 1033 21.78 35.14 28.28
C LYS A 1033 21.12 33.92 27.62
N HIS A 1034 21.30 32.72 28.19
CA HIS A 1034 20.89 31.46 27.55
C HIS A 1034 19.83 30.67 28.35
N ALA A 1035 19.17 31.29 29.32
CA ALA A 1035 18.16 30.63 30.15
C ALA A 1035 16.93 30.12 29.38
N HIS A 1036 16.59 30.73 28.23
CA HIS A 1036 15.46 30.32 27.41
C HIS A 1036 15.67 28.90 26.81
N PRO A 1037 14.66 28.01 26.78
CA PRO A 1037 14.77 26.64 26.24
C PRO A 1037 15.32 26.57 24.82
N TYR A 1038 15.13 27.62 24.03
CA TYR A 1038 15.71 27.79 22.69
C TYR A 1038 17.18 27.42 22.61
N TYR A 1039 17.97 27.73 23.65
CA TYR A 1039 19.43 27.58 23.64
C TYR A 1039 19.92 26.21 24.15
N TRP A 1040 19.11 25.45 24.89
CA TRP A 1040 19.59 24.26 25.61
C TRP A 1040 18.68 23.03 25.51
N ALA A 1041 17.38 23.22 25.27
CA ALA A 1041 16.41 22.15 25.11
C ALA A 1041 16.27 21.51 23.71
N PRO A 1042 16.87 21.99 22.60
CA PRO A 1042 16.61 21.39 21.29
C PRO A 1042 17.12 19.95 21.15
N PHE A 1043 18.25 19.63 21.77
CA PHE A 1043 18.93 18.35 21.58
C PHE A 1043 18.41 17.28 22.53
N VAL A 1044 18.04 16.14 21.95
CA VAL A 1044 17.58 14.96 22.68
C VAL A 1044 18.47 13.76 22.35
N LEU A 1045 18.66 12.91 23.36
CA LEU A 1045 19.35 11.64 23.21
C LEU A 1045 18.33 10.55 22.92
N MET A 1046 18.52 9.79 21.85
CA MET A 1046 17.68 8.68 21.42
C MET A 1046 18.45 7.34 21.43
N GLY A 1047 17.81 6.25 21.85
CA GLY A 1047 18.41 4.91 21.87
C GLY A 1047 18.98 4.52 23.24
N ASP A 1048 20.18 3.91 23.28
CA ASP A 1048 20.84 3.58 24.56
C ASP A 1048 21.33 4.86 25.24
N TRP A 1049 20.77 5.17 26.41
CA TRP A 1049 21.08 6.36 27.20
C TRP A 1049 22.26 6.18 28.17
N ARG A 1050 22.69 4.93 28.38
CA ARG A 1050 23.82 4.57 29.25
C ARG A 1050 25.13 4.96 28.56
#